data_AF-A0A376LH36-F1
#
_entry.id   AF-A0A376LH36-F1
#
_cell.length_a   1.000
_cell.length_b   1.000
_cell.length_c   1.000
_cell.angle_alpha   90.00
_cell.angle_beta   90.00
_cell.angle_gamma   90.00
#
_symmetry.space_group_name_H-M   'P 1'
#
loop_
_entity.id
_entity.type
_entity.pdbx_description
1 polymer ?
#
loop_
_entity_poly.entity_id
_entity_poly.type
_entity_poly.pdbx_seq_one_letter_code
_entity_poly.pdbx_strand_id
1 'polypeptide(L)'
;MSKYNELVKKLKEIFQIDRPELDFGIYRILNARADEINDYLDNKLKAKIQSALADAGNANKSELEHQLQLTIKAATDAGVDPADSPKVQELKKQLAAMASGANEHENAVFSHLLTFFSRYYDNGDFISKRRYKGNTYAIPYSGEEVMLHWANKDQYYIKSGENFANYSFKLEDGRKVSFKLLAADTAKDNRKDNELDRCFVLIEPHVRTKIDEEGDEYEQEYKPVEVVKTSSVVDGKLVETEELVIHFEYKAMKKGTKQDALVQSAISKILADKTVQQHWVDLAKRAPTEKNPSRTELERHLTTYTQRNTADYFIHKDLGGFLTNELDFYIKNEVMNLDNVQNAEVFANIEKQLRMIQCLRAVALELITFLAQIENFQKKLWTKKKFVVETNYIFTVDKLPEELYSIVIKNDAQWEQWKQLGFLSDFSGDREKTLKEKQGLIVDTSLFDSKFKEKFINNIADVDTNVSAYLYSGDNYQVLNLIKIKYNNKVDGIYIDPPYNTNASEILYKNGYKDSSWCSLMSSRLEISKSLLKENAATCTTIDEYEVANLELLLKETFTGYQIRPVVIEYNHRGRVKSNFAITHEYALWTLPENKDVISRQVEISEEIRRNLRRTGSGSTRAESESQFYGIEVDNNTLEIVNVTEALPSLDSAIPTHLNKDTTMVWPVDDQGVERRWYYGRDRVIREAKEGTVWAKRIKGEIQIHYRQAGKT
;
A
#
# COMPACT_ATOMS: atom_id res chain seq x y z
N MET A 1 -37.73 -3.12 -20.13
CA MET A 1 -36.73 -2.17 -20.67
C MET A 1 -36.06 -2.82 -21.87
N SER A 2 -35.61 -2.06 -22.88
CA SER A 2 -34.84 -2.64 -23.98
C SER A 2 -33.45 -3.10 -23.49
N LYS A 3 -32.85 -4.11 -24.11
CA LYS A 3 -31.49 -4.58 -23.78
C LYS A 3 -30.44 -3.48 -23.95
N TYR A 4 -30.68 -2.60 -24.91
CA TYR A 4 -29.89 -1.39 -25.10
C TYR A 4 -29.92 -0.48 -23.86
N ASN A 5 -31.09 -0.20 -23.29
CA ASN A 5 -31.20 0.67 -22.11
C ASN A 5 -30.51 0.05 -20.88
N GLU A 6 -30.58 -1.28 -20.74
CA GLU A 6 -29.86 -2.01 -19.68
C GLU A 6 -28.33 -1.89 -19.85
N LEU A 7 -27.83 -2.05 -21.08
CA LEU A 7 -26.41 -1.84 -21.42
C LEU A 7 -25.96 -0.41 -21.13
N VAL A 8 -26.69 0.59 -21.63
CA VAL A 8 -26.37 2.01 -21.44
C VAL A 8 -26.35 2.35 -19.95
N LYS A 9 -27.35 1.92 -19.18
CA LYS A 9 -27.38 2.12 -17.73
C LYS A 9 -26.13 1.52 -17.07
N LYS A 10 -25.73 0.30 -17.44
CA LYS A 10 -24.55 -0.34 -16.86
C LYS A 10 -23.26 0.37 -17.28
N LEU A 11 -23.14 0.79 -18.53
CA LEU A 11 -21.98 1.54 -18.99
C LEU A 11 -21.87 2.89 -18.27
N LYS A 12 -22.97 3.63 -18.11
CA LYS A 12 -22.99 4.88 -17.34
C LYS A 12 -22.60 4.68 -15.88
N GLU A 13 -23.00 3.57 -15.26
CA GLU A 13 -22.53 3.15 -13.94
C GLU A 13 -21.00 2.92 -13.93
N ILE A 14 -20.48 2.17 -14.90
CA ILE A 14 -19.04 1.82 -15.01
C ILE A 14 -18.18 3.07 -15.23
N PHE A 15 -18.57 3.91 -16.19
CA PHE A 15 -17.92 5.19 -16.46
C PHE A 15 -18.12 6.21 -15.35
N GLN A 16 -18.97 5.89 -14.37
CA GLN A 16 -19.34 6.77 -13.26
C GLN A 16 -19.91 8.11 -13.74
N ILE A 17 -20.55 8.14 -14.91
CA ILE A 17 -21.12 9.36 -15.53
C ILE A 17 -22.40 9.78 -14.83
N ASP A 18 -23.15 8.82 -14.27
CA ASP A 18 -24.34 9.09 -13.46
C ASP A 18 -24.00 9.67 -12.07
N ARG A 19 -22.71 9.91 -11.78
CA ARG A 19 -22.23 10.37 -10.48
C ARG A 19 -21.81 11.85 -10.57
N PRO A 20 -22.40 12.76 -9.76
CA PRO A 20 -21.73 13.82 -9.01
C PRO A 20 -20.28 14.11 -9.39
N GLU A 21 -20.07 15.26 -10.05
CA GLU A 21 -18.79 15.81 -10.45
C GLU A 21 -17.74 15.69 -9.35
N LEU A 22 -16.72 14.86 -9.50
CA LEU A 22 -15.56 14.92 -8.61
C LEU A 22 -14.62 16.01 -9.15
N ASP A 23 -14.43 17.13 -8.44
CA ASP A 23 -13.62 18.24 -8.94
C ASP A 23 -12.13 18.10 -8.59
N PHE A 24 -11.55 16.98 -8.98
CA PHE A 24 -10.10 16.75 -8.89
C PHE A 24 -9.68 15.63 -9.84
N GLY A 25 -8.47 15.75 -10.37
CA GLY A 25 -7.86 14.71 -11.17
C GLY A 25 -8.66 14.35 -12.43
N ILE A 26 -9.02 13.07 -12.56
CA ILE A 26 -9.55 12.50 -13.81
C ILE A 26 -10.95 12.96 -14.12
N TYR A 27 -11.70 13.20 -13.06
CA TYR A 27 -13.10 13.53 -13.12
C TYR A 27 -13.29 14.92 -13.73
N ARG A 28 -12.32 15.83 -13.59
CA ARG A 28 -12.33 17.10 -14.34
C ARG A 28 -12.31 16.90 -15.86
N ILE A 29 -11.55 15.92 -16.35
CA ILE A 29 -11.44 15.58 -17.78
C ILE A 29 -12.67 14.81 -18.25
N LEU A 30 -13.13 13.84 -17.44
CA LEU A 30 -14.36 13.10 -17.71
C LEU A 30 -15.57 14.02 -17.76
N ASN A 31 -15.68 14.97 -16.84
CA ASN A 31 -16.75 15.96 -16.80
C ASN A 31 -16.69 16.87 -18.03
N ALA A 32 -15.48 17.29 -18.45
CA ALA A 32 -15.31 18.10 -19.66
C ALA A 32 -15.76 17.39 -20.94
N ARG A 33 -15.85 16.05 -20.93
CA ARG A 33 -16.32 15.23 -22.05
C ARG A 33 -17.58 14.41 -21.72
N ALA A 34 -18.23 14.68 -20.59
CA ALA A 34 -19.36 13.87 -20.12
C ALA A 34 -20.51 13.89 -21.13
N ASP A 35 -20.76 15.05 -21.72
CA ASP A 35 -21.78 15.24 -22.76
C ASP A 35 -21.42 14.47 -24.04
N GLU A 36 -20.15 14.46 -24.45
CA GLU A 36 -19.68 13.68 -25.61
C GLU A 36 -19.87 12.17 -25.38
N ILE A 37 -19.60 11.71 -24.15
CA ILE A 37 -19.73 10.30 -23.78
C ILE A 37 -21.21 9.92 -23.67
N ASN A 38 -22.04 10.77 -23.06
CA ASN A 38 -23.48 10.55 -23.00
C ASN A 38 -24.09 10.49 -24.39
N ASP A 39 -23.76 11.43 -25.28
CA ASP A 39 -24.20 11.40 -26.68
C ASP A 39 -23.71 10.13 -27.40
N TYR A 40 -22.47 9.71 -27.14
CA TYR A 40 -21.97 8.45 -27.68
C TYR A 40 -22.79 7.25 -27.20
N LEU A 41 -23.05 7.14 -25.89
CA LEU A 41 -23.77 6.01 -25.30
C LEU A 41 -25.26 6.00 -25.68
N ASP A 42 -25.93 7.16 -25.68
CA ASP A 42 -27.37 7.31 -25.87
C ASP A 42 -27.78 7.36 -27.35
N ASN A 43 -26.91 7.87 -28.24
CA ASN A 43 -27.26 8.08 -29.65
C ASN A 43 -26.34 7.33 -30.63
N LYS A 44 -25.02 7.45 -30.49
CA LYS A 44 -24.07 6.93 -31.51
C LYS A 44 -23.84 5.42 -31.43
N LEU A 45 -23.82 4.85 -30.23
CA LEU A 45 -23.55 3.43 -29.99
C LEU A 45 -24.57 2.54 -30.72
N LYS A 46 -25.85 2.87 -30.59
CA LYS A 46 -26.93 2.16 -31.28
C LYS A 46 -26.82 2.28 -32.80
N ALA A 47 -26.63 3.50 -33.30
CA ALA A 47 -26.49 3.74 -34.74
C ALA A 47 -25.29 2.98 -35.33
N LYS A 48 -24.18 2.89 -34.58
CA LYS A 48 -22.97 2.18 -35.00
C LYS A 48 -23.19 0.67 -35.09
N ILE A 49 -23.84 0.07 -34.09
CA ILE A 49 -24.19 -1.36 -34.12
C ILE A 49 -25.15 -1.66 -35.27
N GLN A 50 -26.15 -0.79 -35.47
CA GLN A 50 -27.09 -0.94 -36.58
C GLN A 50 -26.40 -0.84 -37.94
N SER A 51 -25.50 0.13 -38.14
CA SER A 51 -24.70 0.24 -39.38
C SER A 51 -23.82 -0.99 -39.61
N ALA A 52 -23.09 -1.44 -38.59
CA ALA A 52 -22.18 -2.57 -38.70
C ALA A 52 -22.90 -3.90 -39.03
N LEU A 53 -24.14 -4.06 -38.56
CA LEU A 53 -24.98 -5.22 -38.88
C LEU A 53 -25.72 -5.05 -40.23
N ALA A 54 -26.03 -3.81 -40.65
CA ALA A 54 -26.75 -3.51 -41.89
C ALA A 54 -25.90 -3.68 -43.17
N ASP A 55 -24.59 -3.38 -43.11
CA ASP A 55 -23.68 -3.48 -44.27
C ASP A 55 -23.62 -4.91 -44.87
N ALA A 56 -23.97 -5.93 -44.08
CA ALA A 56 -24.09 -7.32 -44.52
C ALA A 56 -25.45 -7.68 -45.11
N GLY A 57 -26.52 -7.10 -44.53
CA GLY A 57 -27.88 -7.30 -44.98
C GLY A 57 -28.08 -6.75 -46.38
N ASN A 58 -27.48 -5.60 -46.69
CA ASN A 58 -27.67 -4.92 -47.98
C ASN A 58 -27.03 -5.63 -49.17
N ALA A 59 -25.87 -6.29 -49.02
CA ALA A 59 -25.24 -7.03 -50.12
C ALA A 59 -26.08 -8.27 -50.54
N ASN A 60 -26.48 -9.10 -49.57
CA ASN A 60 -27.34 -10.25 -49.84
C ASN A 60 -28.78 -9.85 -50.20
N LYS A 61 -29.30 -8.76 -49.62
CA LYS A 61 -30.61 -8.20 -49.97
C LYS A 61 -30.63 -7.67 -51.39
N SER A 62 -29.59 -6.96 -51.84
CA SER A 62 -29.49 -6.49 -53.23
C SER A 62 -29.44 -7.64 -54.23
N GLU A 63 -28.73 -8.72 -53.90
CA GLU A 63 -28.68 -9.95 -54.72
C GLU A 63 -30.06 -10.64 -54.79
N LEU A 64 -30.73 -10.78 -53.64
CA LEU A 64 -32.08 -11.36 -53.52
C LEU A 64 -33.16 -10.50 -54.18
N GLU A 65 -33.06 -9.17 -54.07
CA GLU A 65 -33.96 -8.20 -54.73
C GLU A 65 -33.75 -8.24 -56.26
N HIS A 66 -32.51 -8.34 -56.71
CA HIS A 66 -32.19 -8.52 -58.12
C HIS A 66 -32.71 -9.87 -58.66
N GLN A 67 -32.50 -10.97 -57.92
CA GLN A 67 -33.08 -12.27 -58.25
C GLN A 67 -34.61 -12.24 -58.24
N LEU A 68 -35.22 -11.57 -57.26
CA LEU A 68 -36.67 -11.40 -57.19
C LEU A 68 -37.18 -10.64 -58.42
N GLN A 69 -36.53 -9.54 -58.82
CA GLN A 69 -36.88 -8.79 -60.03
C GLN A 69 -36.76 -9.64 -61.28
N LEU A 70 -35.66 -10.38 -61.46
CA LEU A 70 -35.48 -11.29 -62.59
C LEU A 70 -36.55 -12.40 -62.60
N THR A 71 -36.90 -12.94 -61.43
CA THR A 71 -37.89 -14.01 -61.30
C THR A 71 -39.32 -13.50 -61.53
N ILE A 72 -39.64 -12.28 -61.08
CA ILE A 72 -40.91 -11.61 -61.38
C ILE A 72 -41.01 -11.37 -62.88
N LYS A 73 -39.95 -10.84 -63.51
CA LYS A 73 -39.92 -10.60 -64.95
C LYS A 73 -40.11 -11.89 -65.74
N ALA A 74 -39.39 -12.97 -65.37
CA ALA A 74 -39.52 -14.27 -66.01
C ALA A 74 -40.93 -14.90 -65.83
N ALA A 75 -41.57 -14.73 -64.67
CA ALA A 75 -42.95 -15.18 -64.46
C ALA A 75 -43.95 -14.39 -65.31
N THR A 76 -43.77 -13.07 -65.40
CA THR A 76 -44.62 -12.18 -66.20
C THR A 76 -44.48 -12.47 -67.70
N ASP A 77 -43.25 -12.67 -68.19
CA ASP A 77 -42.95 -13.02 -69.59
C ASP A 77 -43.50 -14.41 -69.97
N ALA A 78 -43.66 -15.31 -68.99
CA ALA A 78 -44.26 -16.63 -69.16
C ALA A 78 -45.81 -16.63 -69.04
N GLY A 79 -46.44 -15.47 -68.83
CA GLY A 79 -47.89 -15.35 -68.68
C GLY A 79 -48.46 -15.85 -67.34
N VAL A 80 -47.61 -16.04 -66.33
CA VAL A 80 -47.98 -16.45 -64.97
C VAL A 80 -48.06 -15.21 -64.09
N ASP A 81 -49.13 -15.08 -63.29
CA ASP A 81 -49.21 -14.00 -62.29
C ASP A 81 -48.04 -14.16 -61.29
N PRO A 82 -47.18 -13.15 -61.11
CA PRO A 82 -46.10 -13.19 -60.13
C PRO A 82 -46.56 -13.50 -58.70
N ALA A 83 -47.83 -13.25 -58.36
CA ALA A 83 -48.42 -13.62 -57.08
C ALA A 83 -48.55 -15.15 -56.87
N ASP A 84 -48.73 -15.91 -57.95
CA ASP A 84 -48.94 -17.36 -57.92
C ASP A 84 -47.65 -18.16 -58.15
N SER A 85 -46.53 -17.51 -58.47
CA SER A 85 -45.23 -18.15 -58.64
C SER A 85 -44.65 -18.62 -57.30
N PRO A 86 -44.46 -19.93 -57.08
CA PRO A 86 -43.91 -20.46 -55.82
C PRO A 86 -42.52 -19.89 -55.51
N LYS A 87 -41.73 -19.61 -56.55
CA LYS A 87 -40.36 -19.10 -56.43
C LYS A 87 -40.34 -17.61 -56.05
N VAL A 88 -41.33 -16.83 -56.49
CA VAL A 88 -41.52 -15.42 -56.07
C VAL A 88 -42.00 -15.37 -54.62
N GLN A 89 -42.90 -16.26 -54.21
CA GLN A 89 -43.36 -16.36 -52.83
C GLN A 89 -42.22 -16.76 -51.87
N GLU A 90 -41.39 -17.73 -52.26
CA GLU A 90 -40.20 -18.17 -51.53
C GLU A 90 -39.20 -17.01 -51.32
N LEU A 91 -38.84 -16.29 -52.39
CA LEU A 91 -37.92 -15.15 -52.33
C LEU A 91 -38.47 -13.99 -51.48
N LYS A 92 -39.79 -13.69 -51.58
CA LYS A 92 -40.44 -12.71 -50.70
C LYS A 92 -40.39 -13.13 -49.24
N LYS A 93 -40.58 -14.42 -48.96
CA LYS A 93 -40.52 -14.98 -47.60
C LYS A 93 -39.10 -14.92 -47.02
N GLN A 94 -38.08 -15.19 -47.84
CA GLN A 94 -36.66 -15.05 -47.45
C GLN A 94 -36.27 -13.58 -47.16
N LEU A 95 -36.75 -12.63 -47.99
CA LEU A 95 -36.57 -11.20 -47.75
C LEU A 95 -37.25 -10.72 -46.47
N ALA A 96 -38.47 -11.20 -46.18
CA ALA A 96 -39.18 -10.89 -44.94
C ALA A 96 -38.47 -11.49 -43.70
N ALA A 97 -37.95 -12.72 -43.80
CA ALA A 97 -37.19 -13.37 -42.73
C ALA A 97 -35.85 -12.66 -42.44
N MET A 98 -35.21 -12.06 -43.44
CA MET A 98 -33.99 -11.26 -43.27
C MET A 98 -34.21 -10.00 -42.43
N ALA A 99 -35.36 -9.34 -42.58
CA ALA A 99 -35.70 -8.15 -41.77
C ALA A 99 -35.92 -8.49 -40.28
N SER A 100 -36.44 -9.69 -39.99
CA SER A 100 -36.64 -10.19 -38.61
C SER A 100 -35.33 -10.54 -37.91
N GLY A 101 -34.39 -11.20 -38.60
CA GLY A 101 -33.12 -11.67 -38.01
C GLY A 101 -32.13 -10.55 -37.64
N ALA A 102 -32.21 -9.38 -38.28
CA ALA A 102 -31.33 -8.24 -37.96
C ALA A 102 -31.57 -7.70 -36.54
N ASN A 103 -32.84 -7.64 -36.10
CA ASN A 103 -33.21 -7.21 -34.75
C ASN A 103 -32.80 -8.22 -33.66
N GLU A 104 -32.76 -9.52 -33.98
CA GLU A 104 -32.29 -10.55 -33.04
C GLU A 104 -30.78 -10.44 -32.79
N HIS A 105 -29.98 -10.24 -33.85
CA HIS A 105 -28.53 -10.06 -33.72
C HIS A 105 -28.16 -8.75 -33.02
N GLU A 106 -28.89 -7.66 -33.26
CA GLU A 106 -28.71 -6.39 -32.54
C GLU A 106 -28.90 -6.60 -31.02
N ASN A 107 -30.00 -7.24 -30.62
CA ASN A 107 -30.27 -7.54 -29.21
C ASN A 107 -29.25 -8.53 -28.62
N ALA A 108 -28.74 -9.47 -29.42
CA ALA A 108 -27.68 -10.38 -28.99
C ALA A 108 -26.37 -9.63 -28.70
N VAL A 109 -25.95 -8.70 -29.58
CA VAL A 109 -24.76 -7.87 -29.35
C VAL A 109 -24.90 -7.06 -28.06
N PHE A 110 -26.04 -6.40 -27.84
CA PHE A 110 -26.28 -5.66 -26.59
C PHE A 110 -26.23 -6.56 -25.36
N SER A 111 -26.84 -7.74 -25.44
CA SER A 111 -26.86 -8.70 -24.33
C SER A 111 -25.46 -9.22 -23.99
N HIS A 112 -24.64 -9.51 -25.01
CA HIS A 112 -23.26 -9.95 -24.83
C HIS A 112 -22.37 -8.84 -24.25
N LEU A 113 -22.48 -7.60 -24.76
CA LEU A 113 -21.76 -6.45 -24.18
C LEU A 113 -22.13 -6.25 -22.71
N LEU A 114 -23.43 -6.26 -22.39
CA LEU A 114 -23.92 -6.09 -21.01
C LEU A 114 -23.38 -7.19 -20.10
N THR A 115 -23.46 -8.45 -20.55
CA THR A 115 -22.98 -9.61 -19.80
C THR A 115 -21.48 -9.53 -19.56
N PHE A 116 -20.70 -9.17 -20.60
CA PHE A 116 -19.25 -9.02 -20.53
C PHE A 116 -18.86 -7.96 -19.50
N PHE A 117 -19.32 -6.72 -19.65
CA PHE A 117 -18.92 -5.64 -18.74
C PHE A 117 -19.45 -5.83 -17.31
N SER A 118 -20.65 -6.38 -17.14
CA SER A 118 -21.19 -6.68 -15.81
C SER A 118 -20.42 -7.78 -15.08
N ARG A 119 -19.75 -8.68 -15.82
CA ARG A 119 -18.96 -9.78 -15.23
C ARG A 119 -17.71 -9.27 -14.52
N TYR A 120 -17.09 -8.23 -15.07
CA TYR A 120 -15.79 -7.72 -14.65
C TYR A 120 -15.84 -6.41 -13.87
N TYR A 121 -17.02 -5.82 -13.67
CA TYR A 121 -17.18 -4.59 -12.90
C TYR A 121 -18.14 -4.78 -11.73
N ASP A 122 -17.70 -4.36 -10.54
CA ASP A 122 -18.49 -4.45 -9.32
C ASP A 122 -18.22 -3.25 -8.41
N ASN A 123 -19.27 -2.48 -8.10
CA ASN A 123 -19.26 -1.39 -7.12
C ASN A 123 -18.12 -0.35 -7.21
N GLY A 124 -17.61 -0.11 -8.41
CA GLY A 124 -16.54 0.87 -8.66
C GLY A 124 -15.20 0.27 -9.02
N ASP A 125 -15.02 -1.04 -8.85
CA ASP A 125 -13.75 -1.74 -9.06
C ASP A 125 -13.88 -2.77 -10.19
N PHE A 126 -12.82 -2.92 -10.99
CA PHE A 126 -12.72 -4.02 -11.94
C PHE A 126 -12.24 -5.27 -11.21
N ILE A 127 -12.91 -6.42 -11.37
CA ILE A 127 -12.51 -7.66 -10.70
C ILE A 127 -11.96 -8.64 -11.73
N SER A 128 -10.77 -9.18 -11.46
CA SER A 128 -10.22 -10.29 -12.23
C SER A 128 -10.96 -11.58 -11.89
N LYS A 129 -12.03 -11.88 -12.63
CA LYS A 129 -12.76 -13.16 -12.57
C LYS A 129 -12.52 -13.94 -13.86
N ARG A 130 -11.35 -14.56 -14.01
CA ARG A 130 -11.01 -15.38 -15.19
C ARG A 130 -11.87 -16.64 -15.24
N ARG A 131 -13.08 -16.55 -15.81
CA ARG A 131 -14.07 -17.65 -15.88
C ARG A 131 -14.04 -18.34 -17.24
N TYR A 132 -13.99 -19.67 -17.22
CA TYR A 132 -13.98 -20.51 -18.42
C TYR A 132 -15.41 -20.85 -18.88
N LYS A 133 -16.21 -21.51 -18.02
CA LYS A 133 -17.64 -21.78 -18.19
C LYS A 133 -18.33 -21.85 -16.83
N GLY A 134 -19.51 -21.25 -16.69
CA GLY A 134 -20.27 -21.25 -15.43
C GLY A 134 -19.45 -20.68 -14.26
N ASN A 135 -19.13 -21.54 -13.28
CA ASN A 135 -18.35 -21.20 -12.07
C ASN A 135 -16.88 -21.64 -12.12
N THR A 136 -16.36 -22.13 -13.26
CA THR A 136 -14.99 -22.63 -13.39
C THR A 136 -14.00 -21.52 -13.72
N TYR A 137 -12.85 -21.45 -13.03
CA TYR A 137 -11.81 -20.45 -13.23
C TYR A 137 -10.60 -20.99 -14.01
N ALA A 138 -9.93 -20.14 -14.77
CA ALA A 138 -8.69 -20.44 -15.48
C ALA A 138 -7.56 -19.50 -15.03
N ILE A 139 -6.46 -20.09 -14.56
CA ILE A 139 -5.26 -19.35 -14.13
C ILE A 139 -4.19 -19.51 -15.21
N PRO A 140 -3.50 -18.44 -15.61
CA PRO A 140 -2.38 -18.54 -16.55
C PRO A 140 -1.27 -19.35 -15.89
N TYR A 141 -0.86 -20.44 -16.53
CA TYR A 141 0.20 -21.31 -16.06
C TYR A 141 1.37 -21.21 -17.03
N SER A 142 2.53 -20.77 -16.53
CA SER A 142 3.73 -20.55 -17.35
C SER A 142 4.75 -21.69 -17.24
N GLY A 143 4.36 -22.82 -16.65
CA GLY A 143 5.23 -23.97 -16.44
C GLY A 143 5.91 -24.00 -15.07
N GLU A 144 5.61 -23.07 -14.15
CA GLU A 144 6.11 -23.15 -12.77
C GLU A 144 5.47 -24.32 -12.01
N GLU A 145 6.22 -24.95 -11.11
CA GLU A 145 5.68 -26.07 -10.31
C GLU A 145 4.54 -25.63 -9.36
N VAL A 146 4.65 -24.43 -8.78
CA VAL A 146 3.65 -23.83 -7.88
C VAL A 146 3.55 -22.34 -8.16
N MET A 147 2.32 -21.82 -8.30
CA MET A 147 2.04 -20.38 -8.47
C MET A 147 0.99 -19.90 -7.47
N LEU A 148 1.27 -18.77 -6.81
CA LEU A 148 0.28 -18.03 -6.04
C LEU A 148 -0.54 -17.10 -6.96
N HIS A 149 -1.86 -17.19 -6.86
CA HIS A 149 -2.79 -16.33 -7.59
C HIS A 149 -3.90 -15.80 -6.66
N TRP A 150 -4.26 -14.52 -6.83
CA TRP A 150 -5.33 -13.87 -6.06
C TRP A 150 -6.09 -12.86 -6.94
N ALA A 151 -7.31 -12.50 -6.53
CA ALA A 151 -8.28 -11.79 -7.38
C ALA A 151 -7.84 -10.37 -7.79
N ASN A 152 -7.08 -9.68 -6.93
CA ASN A 152 -6.68 -8.28 -7.13
C ASN A 152 -5.19 -8.13 -7.52
N LYS A 153 -4.51 -9.21 -7.97
CA LYS A 153 -3.07 -9.24 -8.31
C LYS A 153 -2.61 -8.12 -9.24
N ASP A 154 -3.42 -7.82 -10.23
CA ASP A 154 -3.12 -6.83 -11.27
C ASP A 154 -3.59 -5.42 -10.88
N GLN A 155 -3.77 -5.14 -9.59
CA GLN A 155 -4.32 -3.88 -9.11
C GLN A 155 -3.48 -3.27 -7.99
N TYR A 156 -3.49 -1.95 -7.90
CA TYR A 156 -3.02 -1.22 -6.73
C TYR A 156 -4.14 -1.19 -5.70
N TYR A 157 -3.82 -1.51 -4.45
CA TYR A 157 -4.70 -1.26 -3.32
C TYR A 157 -4.50 0.18 -2.83
N ILE A 158 -5.60 0.91 -2.64
CA ILE A 158 -5.58 2.28 -2.14
C ILE A 158 -6.41 2.36 -0.88
N LYS A 159 -5.75 2.76 0.20
CA LYS A 159 -6.39 3.04 1.47
C LYS A 159 -7.10 4.38 1.42
N SER A 160 -8.42 4.32 1.60
CA SER A 160 -9.31 5.49 1.58
C SER A 160 -8.95 6.51 2.65
N GLY A 161 -8.62 6.03 3.87
CA GLY A 161 -8.23 6.87 4.99
C GLY A 161 -6.92 7.64 4.82
N GLU A 162 -6.12 7.31 3.80
CA GLU A 162 -4.85 8.01 3.50
C GLU A 162 -4.99 8.93 2.27
N ASN A 163 -6.10 8.80 1.52
CA ASN A 163 -6.36 9.55 0.30
C ASN A 163 -7.84 9.95 0.25
N PHE A 164 -8.21 10.95 1.03
CA PHE A 164 -9.56 11.48 1.01
C PHE A 164 -9.82 12.27 -0.28
N ALA A 165 -10.92 11.92 -0.94
CA ALA A 165 -11.42 12.62 -2.10
C ALA A 165 -12.43 13.69 -1.67
N ASN A 166 -12.28 14.91 -2.19
CA ASN A 166 -13.39 15.87 -2.21
C ASN A 166 -14.55 15.30 -3.02
N TYR A 167 -15.75 15.86 -2.91
CA TYR A 167 -16.89 15.38 -3.68
C TYR A 167 -17.74 16.54 -4.12
N SER A 168 -18.14 16.60 -5.39
CA SER A 168 -19.03 17.65 -5.84
C SER A 168 -20.14 17.12 -6.74
N PHE A 169 -21.13 17.95 -7.01
CA PHE A 169 -22.24 17.67 -7.91
C PHE A 169 -22.85 18.96 -8.42
N LYS A 170 -23.58 18.87 -9.54
CA LYS A 170 -24.40 19.96 -10.04
C LYS A 170 -25.87 19.73 -9.78
N LEU A 171 -26.58 20.82 -9.55
CA LEU A 171 -28.04 20.87 -9.56
C LEU A 171 -28.54 20.99 -11.01
N GLU A 172 -29.85 20.82 -11.21
CA GLU A 172 -30.50 20.89 -12.54
C GLU A 172 -30.28 22.24 -13.25
N ASP A 173 -30.06 23.30 -12.49
CA ASP A 173 -29.78 24.65 -12.99
C ASP A 173 -28.29 24.93 -13.25
N GLY A 174 -27.42 23.93 -13.07
CA GLY A 174 -25.99 24.01 -13.34
C GLY A 174 -25.13 24.51 -12.18
N ARG A 175 -25.73 24.94 -11.06
CA ARG A 175 -24.97 25.38 -9.87
C ARG A 175 -24.30 24.19 -9.18
N LYS A 176 -23.11 24.42 -8.64
CA LYS A 176 -22.23 23.37 -8.12
C LYS A 176 -22.27 23.31 -6.59
N VAL A 177 -22.25 22.12 -6.04
CA VAL A 177 -22.17 21.85 -4.59
C VAL A 177 -20.97 20.95 -4.34
N SER A 178 -20.13 21.29 -3.35
CA SER A 178 -18.83 20.66 -3.10
C SER A 178 -18.64 20.35 -1.62
N PHE A 179 -18.46 19.09 -1.27
CA PHE A 179 -17.99 18.62 0.03
C PHE A 179 -16.46 18.61 0.05
N LYS A 180 -15.86 19.43 0.92
CA LYS A 180 -14.40 19.56 1.05
C LYS A 180 -13.95 19.13 2.44
N LEU A 181 -12.88 18.34 2.49
CA LEU A 181 -12.26 17.92 3.75
C LEU A 181 -11.17 18.93 4.15
N LEU A 182 -11.33 19.57 5.30
CA LEU A 182 -10.37 20.58 5.79
C LEU A 182 -9.23 20.00 6.62
N ALA A 183 -9.49 18.90 7.30
CA ALA A 183 -8.47 18.14 8.02
C ALA A 183 -8.91 16.69 8.14
N ALA A 184 -7.91 15.83 8.17
CA ALA A 184 -8.08 14.43 8.52
C ALA A 184 -7.08 14.06 9.60
N ASP A 185 -7.60 13.62 10.73
CA ASP A 185 -6.84 12.88 11.72
C ASP A 185 -6.86 11.41 11.34
N THR A 186 -5.68 10.84 11.09
CA THR A 186 -5.48 9.42 10.75
C THR A 186 -4.72 8.73 11.87
N ALA A 187 -4.83 7.40 11.97
CA ALA A 187 -4.24 6.67 13.10
C ALA A 187 -2.73 6.83 13.04
N LYS A 188 -2.16 7.43 14.08
CA LYS A 188 -0.72 7.53 14.25
C LYS A 188 -0.25 6.31 15.06
N ASP A 189 0.85 5.70 14.62
CA ASP A 189 1.64 4.72 15.37
C ASP A 189 1.06 3.33 15.67
N ASN A 190 0.38 2.66 14.74
CA ASN A 190 -0.09 1.26 14.90
C ASN A 190 -0.81 0.96 16.24
N ARG A 191 -1.26 2.00 16.97
CA ARG A 191 -1.97 1.84 18.24
C ARG A 191 -3.39 1.48 17.89
N LYS A 192 -3.87 0.41 18.50
CA LYS A 192 -5.29 0.10 18.52
C LYS A 192 -5.99 1.20 19.33
N ASP A 193 -6.53 2.20 18.65
CA ASP A 193 -7.47 3.17 19.21
C ASP A 193 -8.80 2.47 19.52
N ASN A 194 -8.76 1.49 20.42
CA ASN A 194 -9.87 0.61 20.75
C ASN A 194 -11.08 1.34 21.34
N GLU A 195 -10.96 2.63 21.65
CA GLU A 195 -11.99 3.47 22.27
C GLU A 195 -12.50 4.61 21.39
N LEU A 196 -12.00 4.74 20.15
CA LEU A 196 -12.38 5.83 19.25
C LEU A 196 -12.79 5.30 17.88
N ASP A 197 -13.88 5.84 17.34
CA ASP A 197 -14.29 5.64 15.94
C ASP A 197 -13.99 6.92 15.16
N ARG A 198 -13.40 6.82 13.98
CA ARG A 198 -13.17 8.00 13.14
C ARG A 198 -14.30 8.20 12.15
N CYS A 199 -14.82 9.41 12.11
CA CYS A 199 -15.98 9.75 11.30
C CYS A 199 -15.78 11.08 10.58
N PHE A 200 -16.49 11.22 9.46
CA PHE A 200 -16.73 12.51 8.83
C PHE A 200 -17.72 13.31 9.67
N VAL A 201 -17.30 14.49 10.10
CA VAL A 201 -18.10 15.42 10.90
C VAL A 201 -18.13 16.74 10.16
N LEU A 202 -19.32 17.34 10.04
CA LEU A 202 -19.46 18.71 9.56
C LEU A 202 -18.66 19.61 10.50
N ILE A 203 -17.86 20.54 9.97
CA ILE A 203 -17.06 21.40 10.83
C ILE A 203 -17.93 22.28 11.72
N GLU A 204 -17.38 22.71 12.84
CA GLU A 204 -17.89 23.88 13.55
C GLU A 204 -17.12 25.12 13.06
N PRO A 205 -17.72 26.32 13.07
CA PRO A 205 -17.01 27.54 12.66
C PRO A 205 -15.73 27.75 13.47
N HIS A 206 -14.59 27.94 12.79
CA HIS A 206 -13.30 28.22 13.42
C HIS A 206 -12.38 29.04 12.50
N VAL A 207 -11.28 29.53 13.07
CA VAL A 207 -10.23 30.26 12.35
C VAL A 207 -8.96 29.44 12.41
N ARG A 208 -8.25 29.30 11.28
CA ARG A 208 -6.92 28.68 11.23
C ARG A 208 -5.90 29.67 10.67
N THR A 209 -4.73 29.72 11.30
CA THR A 209 -3.56 30.39 10.75
C THR A 209 -3.02 29.57 9.58
N LYS A 210 -2.77 30.23 8.46
CA LYS A 210 -2.13 29.69 7.26
C LYS A 210 -0.89 30.49 6.93
N ILE A 211 0.02 29.86 6.21
CA ILE A 211 1.23 30.48 5.69
C ILE A 211 1.02 30.65 4.18
N ASP A 212 1.28 31.84 3.65
CA ASP A 212 1.21 32.11 2.21
C ASP A 212 2.47 31.65 1.45
N GLU A 213 2.53 31.92 0.14
CA GLU A 213 3.68 31.53 -0.70
C GLU A 213 4.98 32.28 -0.34
N GLU A 214 4.88 33.39 0.39
CA GLU A 214 5.99 34.23 0.83
C GLU A 214 6.46 33.89 2.26
N GLY A 215 5.72 33.02 2.96
CA GLY A 215 6.06 32.56 4.31
C GLY A 215 5.37 33.36 5.42
N ASP A 216 4.42 34.24 5.09
CA ASP A 216 3.71 35.08 6.04
C ASP A 216 2.43 34.42 6.56
N GLU A 217 2.17 34.59 7.86
CA GLU A 217 0.99 34.04 8.53
C GLU A 217 -0.26 34.91 8.31
N TYR A 218 -1.37 34.30 7.87
CA TYR A 218 -2.68 34.93 7.79
C TYR A 218 -3.77 34.06 8.42
N GLU A 219 -4.79 34.69 8.99
CA GLU A 219 -5.96 34.00 9.54
C GLU A 219 -7.01 33.73 8.47
N GLN A 220 -7.43 32.47 8.34
CA GLN A 220 -8.54 32.07 7.48
C GLN A 220 -9.71 31.53 8.30
N GLU A 221 -10.87 32.16 8.17
CA GLU A 221 -12.12 31.70 8.76
C GLU A 221 -12.72 30.56 7.93
N TYR A 222 -13.17 29.49 8.59
CA TYR A 222 -13.88 28.36 7.98
C TYR A 222 -15.28 28.22 8.56
N LYS A 223 -16.27 28.12 7.66
CA LYS A 223 -17.69 27.94 7.99
C LYS A 223 -18.19 26.57 7.50
N PRO A 224 -19.18 25.96 8.17
CA PRO A 224 -19.78 24.69 7.75
C PRO A 224 -20.26 24.72 6.30
N VAL A 225 -20.79 25.87 5.88
CA VAL A 225 -21.28 26.15 4.53
C VAL A 225 -20.76 27.51 4.08
N GLU A 226 -20.28 27.60 2.84
CA GLU A 226 -19.75 28.81 2.22
C GLU A 226 -20.17 28.86 0.74
N VAL A 227 -20.49 30.05 0.21
CA VAL A 227 -20.74 30.22 -1.23
C VAL A 227 -19.54 30.92 -1.85
N VAL A 228 -18.90 30.24 -2.80
CA VAL A 228 -17.77 30.76 -3.57
C VAL A 228 -18.29 31.18 -4.95
N LYS A 229 -18.08 32.43 -5.33
CA LYS A 229 -18.42 32.94 -6.66
C LYS A 229 -17.17 33.03 -7.51
N THR A 230 -17.18 32.42 -8.69
CA THR A 230 -16.07 32.47 -9.63
C THR A 230 -16.52 33.08 -10.94
N SER A 231 -15.80 34.07 -11.44
CA SER A 231 -16.04 34.66 -12.75
C SER A 231 -15.05 34.09 -13.74
N SER A 232 -15.55 33.50 -14.84
CA SER A 232 -14.71 32.90 -15.88
C SER A 232 -15.19 33.32 -17.27
N VAL A 233 -14.26 33.52 -18.21
CA VAL A 233 -14.61 33.90 -19.58
C VAL A 233 -14.67 32.63 -20.43
N VAL A 234 -15.89 32.30 -20.89
CA VAL A 234 -16.13 31.19 -21.82
C VAL A 234 -16.69 31.80 -23.10
N ASP A 235 -16.04 31.52 -24.24
CA ASP A 235 -16.41 32.05 -25.57
C ASP A 235 -16.57 33.59 -25.61
N GLY A 236 -15.73 34.32 -24.89
CA GLY A 236 -15.75 35.79 -24.85
C GLY A 236 -16.87 36.40 -24.02
N LYS A 237 -17.65 35.59 -23.28
CA LYS A 237 -18.67 36.06 -22.33
C LYS A 237 -18.24 35.75 -20.90
N LEU A 238 -18.49 36.71 -19.99
CA LEU A 238 -18.30 36.51 -18.56
C LEU A 238 -19.41 35.57 -18.06
N VAL A 239 -19.01 34.39 -17.58
CA VAL A 239 -19.89 33.43 -16.91
C VAL A 239 -19.53 33.45 -15.43
N GLU A 240 -20.49 33.89 -14.60
CA GLU A 240 -20.39 33.76 -13.15
C GLU A 240 -20.95 32.41 -12.74
N THR A 241 -20.15 31.62 -12.04
CA THR A 241 -20.56 30.36 -11.44
C THR A 241 -20.56 30.48 -9.93
N GLU A 242 -21.62 29.99 -9.30
CA GLU A 242 -21.73 29.90 -7.85
C GLU A 242 -21.51 28.44 -7.42
N GLU A 243 -20.63 28.26 -6.43
CA GLU A 243 -20.31 26.98 -5.80
C GLU A 243 -20.69 27.02 -4.31
N LEU A 244 -21.55 26.12 -3.85
CA LEU A 244 -21.79 25.88 -2.42
C LEU A 244 -20.74 24.90 -1.89
N VAL A 245 -19.83 25.37 -1.06
CA VAL A 245 -18.83 24.56 -0.39
C VAL A 245 -19.32 24.17 1.01
N ILE A 246 -19.31 22.88 1.32
CA ILE A 246 -19.66 22.32 2.63
C ILE A 246 -18.42 21.64 3.20
N HIS A 247 -18.00 22.08 4.38
CA HIS A 247 -16.72 21.68 4.95
C HIS A 247 -16.88 20.57 5.98
N PHE A 248 -16.03 19.56 5.87
CA PHE A 248 -15.95 18.43 6.80
C PHE A 248 -14.56 18.32 7.43
N GLU A 249 -14.52 17.63 8.57
CA GLU A 249 -13.32 17.09 9.20
C GLU A 249 -13.48 15.58 9.35
N TYR A 250 -12.38 14.84 9.19
CA TYR A 250 -12.32 13.43 9.55
C TYR A 250 -11.57 13.32 10.88
N LYS A 251 -12.27 12.99 11.96
CA LYS A 251 -11.68 13.03 13.32
C LYS A 251 -12.15 11.90 14.22
N ALA A 252 -11.36 11.65 15.26
CA ALA A 252 -11.69 10.68 16.29
C ALA A 252 -12.92 11.10 17.11
N MET A 253 -13.87 10.18 17.22
CA MET A 253 -15.12 10.30 17.95
C MET A 253 -15.21 9.16 18.97
N LYS A 254 -16.08 9.31 19.97
CA LYS A 254 -16.31 8.26 20.96
C LYS A 254 -16.74 6.95 20.28
N LYS A 255 -16.18 5.81 20.70
CA LYS A 255 -16.60 4.49 20.21
C LYS A 255 -18.12 4.28 20.25
N GLY A 256 -18.67 3.69 19.20
CA GLY A 256 -20.09 3.49 18.95
C GLY A 256 -20.76 4.66 18.21
N THR A 257 -20.01 5.71 17.86
CA THR A 257 -20.55 6.83 17.08
C THR A 257 -20.83 6.36 15.65
N LYS A 258 -22.11 6.39 15.24
CA LYS A 258 -22.51 5.96 13.90
C LYS A 258 -22.37 7.10 12.90
N GLN A 259 -21.66 6.86 11.80
CA GLN A 259 -21.53 7.82 10.69
C GLN A 259 -22.91 8.29 10.17
N ASP A 260 -23.90 7.40 10.08
CA ASP A 260 -25.24 7.75 9.62
C ASP A 260 -25.92 8.80 10.52
N ALA A 261 -25.72 8.76 11.84
CA ALA A 261 -26.28 9.75 12.76
C ALA A 261 -25.63 11.13 12.55
N LEU A 262 -24.33 11.16 12.28
CA LEU A 262 -23.60 12.39 11.95
C LEU A 262 -24.04 12.96 10.60
N VAL A 263 -24.30 12.10 9.61
CA VAL A 263 -24.86 12.50 8.31
C VAL A 263 -26.23 13.17 8.50
N GLN A 264 -27.13 12.58 9.29
CA GLN A 264 -28.47 13.17 9.55
C GLN A 264 -28.37 14.52 10.30
N SER A 265 -27.44 14.62 11.26
CA SER A 265 -27.17 15.88 11.96
C SER A 265 -26.64 16.96 11.00
N ALA A 266 -25.70 16.59 10.12
CA ALA A 266 -25.14 17.50 9.12
C ALA A 266 -26.22 17.98 8.13
N ILE A 267 -27.07 17.08 7.61
CA ILE A 267 -28.19 17.44 6.73
C ILE A 267 -29.09 18.48 7.40
N SER A 268 -29.48 18.21 8.66
CA SER A 268 -30.35 19.11 9.41
C SER A 268 -29.72 20.50 9.59
N LYS A 269 -28.42 20.57 9.90
CA LYS A 269 -27.68 21.84 10.03
C LYS A 269 -27.54 22.58 8.70
N ILE A 270 -27.18 21.88 7.62
CA ILE A 270 -26.98 22.46 6.28
C ILE A 270 -28.30 23.02 5.73
N LEU A 271 -29.39 22.25 5.82
CA LEU A 271 -30.71 22.70 5.34
C LEU A 271 -31.35 23.78 6.24
N ALA A 272 -30.83 23.97 7.46
CA ALA A 272 -31.22 25.08 8.33
C ALA A 272 -30.46 26.39 8.04
N ASP A 273 -29.37 26.34 7.27
CA ASP A 273 -28.60 27.53 6.92
C ASP A 273 -29.42 28.48 6.04
N LYS A 274 -29.39 29.78 6.36
CA LYS A 274 -30.20 30.80 5.66
C LYS A 274 -29.87 30.90 4.18
N THR A 275 -28.59 30.79 3.82
CA THR A 275 -28.11 30.85 2.44
C THR A 275 -28.63 29.65 1.66
N VAL A 276 -28.60 28.46 2.29
CA VAL A 276 -29.11 27.22 1.69
C VAL A 276 -30.63 27.28 1.52
N GLN A 277 -31.36 27.76 2.53
CA GLN A 277 -32.82 27.89 2.47
C GLN A 277 -33.31 28.88 1.42
N GLN A 278 -32.56 29.94 1.16
CA GLN A 278 -32.96 30.98 0.22
C GLN A 278 -32.53 30.68 -1.21
N HIS A 279 -31.36 30.09 -1.39
CA HIS A 279 -30.76 29.93 -2.71
C HIS A 279 -30.57 28.47 -3.12
N TRP A 280 -30.33 27.53 -2.22
CA TRP A 280 -29.98 26.13 -2.55
C TRP A 280 -31.07 25.12 -2.17
N VAL A 281 -32.35 25.51 -2.29
CA VAL A 281 -33.53 24.71 -1.91
C VAL A 281 -33.62 23.34 -2.59
N ASP A 282 -33.00 23.19 -3.76
CA ASP A 282 -32.97 21.94 -4.51
C ASP A 282 -32.30 20.80 -3.74
N LEU A 283 -31.42 21.12 -2.78
CA LEU A 283 -30.82 20.14 -1.88
C LEU A 283 -31.84 19.40 -1.01
N ALA A 284 -33.02 20.01 -0.78
CA ALA A 284 -34.12 19.41 -0.04
C ALA A 284 -35.09 18.62 -0.94
N LYS A 285 -34.91 18.60 -2.27
CA LYS A 285 -35.73 17.79 -3.18
C LYS A 285 -35.64 16.31 -2.81
N ARG A 286 -36.74 15.58 -2.97
CA ARG A 286 -36.80 14.14 -2.65
C ARG A 286 -36.09 13.32 -3.72
N ALA A 287 -35.22 12.43 -3.26
CA ALA A 287 -34.49 11.41 -4.03
C ALA A 287 -34.71 10.02 -3.39
N PRO A 288 -35.95 9.50 -3.45
CA PRO A 288 -36.37 8.32 -2.69
C PRO A 288 -35.61 7.06 -3.09
N THR A 289 -35.45 6.14 -2.13
CA THR A 289 -35.03 4.75 -2.36
C THR A 289 -36.07 3.81 -1.78
N GLU A 290 -36.06 2.54 -2.18
CA GLU A 290 -36.95 1.52 -1.60
C GLU A 290 -36.89 1.45 -0.07
N LYS A 291 -35.72 1.74 0.52
CA LYS A 291 -35.48 1.72 1.96
C LYS A 291 -35.72 3.06 2.67
N ASN A 292 -35.62 4.19 1.95
CA ASN A 292 -35.84 5.53 2.50
C ASN A 292 -36.60 6.41 1.47
N PRO A 293 -37.95 6.47 1.55
CA PRO A 293 -38.77 7.29 0.66
C PRO A 293 -38.66 8.80 0.89
N SER A 294 -38.15 9.21 2.04
CA SER A 294 -38.01 10.63 2.42
C SER A 294 -36.60 11.17 2.14
N ARG A 295 -35.71 10.35 1.59
CA ARG A 295 -34.33 10.71 1.30
C ARG A 295 -34.27 11.97 0.45
N THR A 296 -33.44 12.93 0.86
CA THR A 296 -33.21 14.16 0.11
C THR A 296 -32.05 14.02 -0.88
N GLU A 297 -31.94 14.95 -1.81
CA GLU A 297 -30.80 15.00 -2.73
C GLU A 297 -29.48 15.24 -1.98
N LEU A 298 -29.48 16.12 -0.97
CA LEU A 298 -28.33 16.29 -0.07
C LEU A 298 -27.94 14.99 0.64
N GLU A 299 -28.91 14.26 1.20
CA GLU A 299 -28.65 12.97 1.86
C GLU A 299 -28.04 11.97 0.88
N ARG A 300 -28.54 11.93 -0.36
CA ARG A 300 -28.01 11.03 -1.39
C ARG A 300 -26.53 11.24 -1.62
N HIS A 301 -26.15 12.49 -1.83
CA HIS A 301 -24.77 12.89 -2.06
C HIS A 301 -23.91 12.68 -0.82
N LEU A 302 -24.40 13.11 0.35
CA LEU A 302 -23.61 13.09 1.58
C LEU A 302 -23.30 11.66 2.04
N THR A 303 -24.28 10.75 2.00
CA THR A 303 -24.04 9.33 2.28
C THR A 303 -23.02 8.73 1.30
N THR A 304 -23.08 9.12 0.02
CA THR A 304 -22.13 8.64 -0.99
C THR A 304 -20.71 9.11 -0.68
N TYR A 305 -20.55 10.38 -0.29
CA TYR A 305 -19.26 10.97 0.08
C TYR A 305 -18.64 10.27 1.29
N THR A 306 -19.41 10.09 2.37
CA THR A 306 -18.87 9.46 3.58
C THR A 306 -18.54 8.00 3.35
N GLN A 307 -19.39 7.24 2.63
CA GLN A 307 -19.13 5.82 2.35
C GLN A 307 -17.92 5.57 1.46
N ARG A 308 -17.71 6.42 0.44
CA ARG A 308 -16.56 6.28 -0.47
C ARG A 308 -15.23 6.54 0.23
N ASN A 309 -15.20 7.49 1.15
CA ASN A 309 -14.00 7.82 1.89
C ASN A 309 -13.75 6.92 3.11
N THR A 310 -14.66 5.97 3.41
CA THR A 310 -14.50 4.97 4.47
C THR A 310 -14.23 3.55 3.95
N ALA A 311 -14.14 3.36 2.64
CA ALA A 311 -13.93 2.04 2.05
C ALA A 311 -12.80 2.08 1.03
N ASP A 312 -11.87 1.14 1.14
CA ASP A 312 -10.73 1.05 0.26
C ASP A 312 -11.16 0.67 -1.16
N TYR A 313 -10.31 0.98 -2.12
CA TYR A 313 -10.59 0.79 -3.55
C TYR A 313 -9.35 0.35 -4.31
N PHE A 314 -9.55 -0.09 -5.55
CA PHE A 314 -8.48 -0.57 -6.42
C PHE A 314 -8.36 0.27 -7.68
N ILE A 315 -7.12 0.37 -8.18
CA ILE A 315 -6.83 0.87 -9.53
C ILE A 315 -6.10 -0.22 -10.29
N HIS A 316 -6.62 -0.62 -11.44
CA HIS A 316 -6.03 -1.66 -12.27
C HIS A 316 -4.71 -1.19 -12.92
N LYS A 317 -3.68 -2.03 -12.88
CA LYS A 317 -2.34 -1.76 -13.42
C LYS A 317 -2.35 -1.68 -14.96
N ASP A 318 -3.10 -2.55 -15.63
CA ASP A 318 -3.35 -2.53 -17.08
C ASP A 318 -4.78 -3.00 -17.46
N LEU A 319 -5.77 -2.12 -17.32
CA LEU A 319 -7.18 -2.47 -17.57
C LEU A 319 -7.44 -2.83 -19.04
N GLY A 320 -6.77 -2.13 -19.96
CA GLY A 320 -6.95 -2.34 -21.40
C GLY A 320 -6.50 -3.72 -21.84
N GLY A 321 -5.29 -4.13 -21.44
CA GLY A 321 -4.79 -5.48 -21.69
C GLY A 321 -5.67 -6.54 -21.04
N PHE A 322 -6.06 -6.33 -19.78
CA PHE A 322 -6.95 -7.25 -19.06
C PHE A 322 -8.28 -7.48 -19.78
N LEU A 323 -9.08 -6.43 -20.03
CA LEU A 323 -10.39 -6.58 -20.66
C LEU A 323 -10.29 -7.07 -22.10
N THR A 324 -9.22 -6.72 -22.84
CA THR A 324 -9.02 -7.23 -24.20
C THR A 324 -8.79 -8.74 -24.20
N ASN A 325 -7.96 -9.24 -23.27
CA ASN A 325 -7.73 -10.68 -23.13
C ASN A 325 -9.02 -11.39 -22.70
N GLU A 326 -9.74 -10.85 -21.71
CA GLU A 326 -11.02 -11.42 -21.26
C GLU A 326 -12.09 -11.41 -22.37
N LEU A 327 -12.09 -10.39 -23.24
CA LEU A 327 -13.00 -10.33 -24.39
C LEU A 327 -12.72 -11.47 -25.38
N ASP A 328 -11.44 -11.76 -25.65
CA ASP A 328 -11.06 -12.86 -26.52
C ASP A 328 -11.52 -14.22 -25.96
N PHE A 329 -11.37 -14.44 -24.65
CA PHE A 329 -11.88 -15.64 -23.99
C PHE A 329 -13.41 -15.70 -24.02
N TYR A 330 -14.08 -14.59 -23.73
CA TYR A 330 -15.55 -14.50 -23.74
C TYR A 330 -16.12 -14.84 -25.13
N ILE A 331 -15.56 -14.25 -26.19
CA ILE A 331 -15.99 -14.52 -27.57
C ILE A 331 -15.82 -16.00 -27.91
N LYS A 332 -14.66 -16.59 -27.60
CA LYS A 332 -14.38 -18.00 -27.91
C LYS A 332 -15.30 -18.98 -27.17
N ASN A 333 -15.65 -18.68 -25.93
CA ASN A 333 -16.35 -19.63 -25.06
C ASN A 333 -17.87 -19.44 -24.99
N GLU A 334 -18.35 -18.20 -25.12
CA GLU A 334 -19.75 -17.83 -24.81
C GLU A 334 -20.50 -17.33 -26.06
N VAL A 335 -19.77 -16.88 -27.10
CA VAL A 335 -20.36 -16.32 -28.32
C VAL A 335 -20.19 -17.27 -29.50
N MET A 336 -19.00 -17.89 -29.63
CA MET A 336 -18.70 -18.84 -30.67
C MET A 336 -19.20 -20.23 -30.29
N ASN A 337 -20.22 -20.74 -30.98
CA ASN A 337 -20.72 -22.10 -30.79
C ASN A 337 -20.18 -23.02 -31.90
N LEU A 338 -19.14 -23.81 -31.59
CA LEU A 338 -18.47 -24.69 -32.56
C LEU A 338 -19.41 -25.79 -33.11
N ASP A 339 -20.39 -26.24 -32.33
CA ASP A 339 -21.35 -27.27 -32.76
C ASP A 339 -22.28 -26.73 -33.87
N ASN A 340 -22.57 -25.44 -33.86
CA ASN A 340 -23.33 -24.77 -34.92
C ASN A 340 -22.51 -24.64 -36.21
N VAL A 341 -21.18 -24.67 -36.14
CA VAL A 341 -20.29 -24.59 -37.32
C VAL A 341 -20.24 -25.94 -38.05
N GLN A 342 -20.28 -27.06 -37.31
CA GLN A 342 -20.31 -28.40 -37.91
C GLN A 342 -21.69 -28.79 -38.44
N ASN A 343 -22.78 -28.34 -37.81
CA ASN A 343 -24.15 -28.72 -38.15
C ASN A 343 -24.92 -27.64 -38.94
N ALA A 344 -24.26 -26.58 -39.40
CA ALA A 344 -24.92 -25.55 -40.20
C ALA A 344 -25.33 -26.11 -41.58
N GLU A 345 -26.64 -26.30 -41.78
CA GLU A 345 -27.21 -26.68 -43.08
C GLU A 345 -26.94 -25.63 -44.18
N VAL A 346 -26.62 -24.38 -43.81
CA VAL A 346 -26.42 -23.26 -44.73
C VAL A 346 -25.23 -22.38 -44.28
N PHE A 347 -24.23 -22.21 -45.14
CA PHE A 347 -23.02 -21.39 -44.90
C PHE A 347 -23.34 -19.92 -44.53
N ALA A 348 -24.44 -19.38 -45.04
CA ALA A 348 -24.92 -18.03 -44.72
C ALA A 348 -25.20 -17.81 -43.22
N ASN A 349 -25.53 -18.86 -42.46
CA ASN A 349 -25.75 -18.74 -41.02
C ASN A 349 -24.43 -18.59 -40.25
N ILE A 350 -23.36 -19.24 -40.71
CA ILE A 350 -22.00 -19.08 -40.16
C ILE A 350 -21.51 -17.65 -40.43
N GLU A 351 -21.70 -17.13 -41.65
CA GLU A 351 -21.30 -15.77 -42.00
C GLU A 351 -21.99 -14.71 -41.13
N LYS A 352 -23.30 -14.86 -40.89
CA LYS A 352 -24.06 -13.97 -40.00
C LYS A 352 -23.51 -13.99 -38.56
N GLN A 353 -23.21 -15.17 -38.01
CA GLN A 353 -22.62 -15.28 -36.68
C GLN A 353 -21.23 -14.64 -36.61
N LEU A 354 -20.37 -14.85 -37.61
CA LEU A 354 -19.04 -14.23 -37.67
C LEU A 354 -19.12 -12.70 -37.70
N ARG A 355 -20.07 -12.12 -38.43
CA ARG A 355 -20.27 -10.66 -38.46
C ARG A 355 -20.80 -10.11 -37.15
N MET A 356 -21.70 -10.81 -36.48
CA MET A 356 -22.12 -10.45 -35.11
C MET A 356 -20.93 -10.44 -34.16
N ILE A 357 -20.05 -11.45 -34.24
CA ILE A 357 -18.80 -11.50 -33.46
C ILE A 357 -17.87 -10.34 -33.80
N GLN A 358 -17.69 -10.00 -35.08
CA GLN A 358 -16.88 -8.87 -35.52
C GLN A 358 -17.44 -7.54 -34.99
N CYS A 359 -18.75 -7.32 -35.08
CA CYS A 359 -19.43 -6.15 -34.55
C CYS A 359 -19.26 -6.06 -33.03
N LEU A 360 -19.51 -7.17 -32.31
CA LEU A 360 -19.32 -7.26 -30.86
C LEU A 360 -17.88 -6.91 -30.47
N ARG A 361 -16.89 -7.52 -31.12
CA ARG A 361 -15.47 -7.28 -30.86
C ARG A 361 -15.10 -5.82 -31.09
N ALA A 362 -15.50 -5.25 -32.22
CA ALA A 362 -15.17 -3.87 -32.57
C ALA A 362 -15.72 -2.87 -31.54
N VAL A 363 -17.00 -3.01 -31.18
CA VAL A 363 -17.66 -2.13 -30.20
C VAL A 363 -17.09 -2.34 -28.79
N ALA A 364 -16.85 -3.59 -28.39
CA ALA A 364 -16.25 -3.89 -27.10
C ALA A 364 -14.84 -3.29 -26.98
N LEU A 365 -13.99 -3.42 -28.00
CA LEU A 365 -12.63 -2.85 -28.00
C LEU A 365 -12.61 -1.33 -27.88
N GLU A 366 -13.56 -0.64 -28.52
CA GLU A 366 -13.72 0.81 -28.40
C GLU A 366 -14.12 1.22 -26.98
N LEU A 367 -15.12 0.54 -26.39
CA LEU A 367 -15.51 0.74 -25.00
C LEU A 367 -14.37 0.44 -24.02
N ILE A 368 -13.63 -0.65 -24.25
CA ILE A 368 -12.43 -1.00 -23.46
C ILE A 368 -11.36 0.06 -23.58
N THR A 369 -11.11 0.59 -24.78
CA THR A 369 -10.12 1.66 -25.00
C THR A 369 -10.49 2.89 -24.18
N PHE A 370 -11.76 3.26 -24.19
CA PHE A 370 -12.24 4.40 -23.42
C PHE A 370 -12.13 4.16 -21.90
N LEU A 371 -12.52 2.99 -21.40
CA LEU A 371 -12.32 2.60 -20.00
C LEU A 371 -10.83 2.58 -19.59
N ALA A 372 -9.97 2.05 -20.45
CA ALA A 372 -8.54 1.97 -20.19
C ALA A 372 -7.89 3.36 -20.12
N GLN A 373 -8.34 4.33 -20.93
CA GLN A 373 -7.88 5.72 -20.84
C GLN A 373 -8.20 6.30 -19.46
N ILE A 374 -9.40 6.01 -18.95
CA ILE A 374 -9.82 6.46 -17.63
C ILE A 374 -8.91 5.84 -16.56
N GLU A 375 -8.83 4.52 -16.54
CA GLU A 375 -8.04 3.82 -15.52
C GLU A 375 -6.56 4.21 -15.56
N ASN A 376 -5.98 4.35 -16.76
CA ASN A 376 -4.58 4.74 -16.93
C ASN A 376 -4.28 6.13 -16.39
N PHE A 377 -5.24 7.06 -16.47
CA PHE A 377 -5.05 8.38 -15.88
C PHE A 377 -5.14 8.32 -14.34
N GLN A 378 -6.05 7.54 -13.75
CA GLN A 378 -6.07 7.31 -12.29
C GLN A 378 -4.76 6.70 -11.82
N LYS A 379 -4.29 5.66 -12.53
CA LYS A 379 -2.98 5.05 -12.32
C LYS A 379 -1.86 6.07 -12.37
N LYS A 380 -1.85 6.96 -13.37
CA LYS A 380 -0.84 8.02 -13.52
C LYS A 380 -0.87 9.03 -12.36
N LEU A 381 -2.04 9.37 -11.84
CA LEU A 381 -2.15 10.23 -10.65
C LEU A 381 -1.64 9.53 -9.40
N TRP A 382 -1.99 8.25 -9.25
CA TRP A 382 -1.57 7.42 -8.12
C TRP A 382 -0.05 7.26 -8.08
N THR A 383 0.56 6.93 -9.21
CA THR A 383 2.01 6.71 -9.34
C THR A 383 2.81 8.00 -9.55
N LYS A 384 2.14 9.16 -9.57
CA LYS A 384 2.82 10.45 -9.67
C LYS A 384 3.72 10.63 -8.45
N LYS A 385 4.99 10.96 -8.70
CA LYS A 385 5.96 11.31 -7.67
C LYS A 385 5.35 12.35 -6.71
N LYS A 386 5.33 12.01 -5.42
CA LYS A 386 4.87 12.90 -4.36
C LYS A 386 5.97 13.90 -4.01
N PHE A 387 5.56 15.10 -3.63
CA PHE A 387 6.45 16.15 -3.15
C PHE A 387 6.49 16.13 -1.63
N VAL A 388 7.65 16.46 -1.07
CA VAL A 388 7.80 16.70 0.36
C VAL A 388 7.19 18.07 0.64
N VAL A 389 6.11 18.09 1.42
CA VAL A 389 5.40 19.34 1.80
C VAL A 389 5.99 19.98 3.04
N GLU A 390 6.67 19.20 3.87
CA GLU A 390 7.22 19.65 5.14
C GLU A 390 8.46 18.80 5.49
N THR A 391 9.47 19.43 6.09
CA THR A 391 10.68 18.76 6.58
C THR A 391 11.06 19.36 7.91
N ASN A 392 11.00 18.59 8.98
CA ASN A 392 11.39 19.04 10.33
C ASN A 392 12.60 18.25 10.83
N TYR A 393 13.24 18.80 11.84
CA TYR A 393 14.47 18.27 12.39
C TYR A 393 14.34 18.05 13.89
N ILE A 394 14.95 16.98 14.35
CA ILE A 394 15.06 16.66 15.77
C ILE A 394 16.55 16.54 16.08
N PHE A 395 17.05 17.43 16.93
CA PHE A 395 18.46 17.46 17.33
C PHE A 395 18.58 17.63 18.83
N THR A 396 19.68 17.20 19.41
CA THR A 396 19.93 17.38 20.84
C THR A 396 20.36 18.82 21.16
N VAL A 397 20.12 19.26 22.40
CA VAL A 397 20.42 20.62 22.87
C VAL A 397 21.91 20.97 22.73
N ASP A 398 22.84 20.01 22.75
CA ASP A 398 24.27 20.25 22.48
C ASP A 398 24.55 20.76 21.06
N LYS A 399 23.61 20.56 20.13
CA LYS A 399 23.67 21.08 18.76
C LYS A 399 22.97 22.43 18.60
N LEU A 400 22.31 22.92 19.64
CA LEU A 400 21.58 24.18 19.63
C LEU A 400 22.54 25.36 19.88
N PRO A 401 22.56 26.39 19.01
CA PRO A 401 23.25 27.64 19.28
C PRO A 401 22.71 28.31 20.55
N GLU A 402 23.60 28.85 21.40
CA GLU A 402 23.20 29.50 22.67
C GLU A 402 22.21 30.64 22.47
N GLU A 403 22.26 31.35 21.34
CA GLU A 403 21.31 32.41 20.98
C GLU A 403 19.85 31.93 20.90
N LEU A 404 19.64 30.65 20.58
CA LEU A 404 18.31 30.04 20.45
C LEU A 404 17.77 29.50 21.78
N TYR A 405 18.59 29.43 22.84
CA TYR A 405 18.19 28.88 24.14
C TYR A 405 17.00 29.66 24.73
N SER A 406 17.04 30.98 24.62
CA SER A 406 15.98 31.86 25.13
C SER A 406 14.61 31.60 24.48
N ILE A 407 14.60 31.14 23.22
CA ILE A 407 13.38 30.81 22.47
C ILE A 407 12.84 29.45 22.96
N VAL A 408 13.72 28.44 23.11
CA VAL A 408 13.35 27.11 23.63
C VAL A 408 12.83 27.18 25.07
N ILE A 409 13.45 28.01 25.93
CA ILE A 409 13.03 28.21 27.33
C ILE A 409 11.59 28.75 27.41
N LYS A 410 11.19 29.61 26.46
CA LYS A 410 9.86 30.24 26.42
C LYS A 410 8.81 29.38 25.71
N ASN A 411 9.20 28.33 24.98
CA ASN A 411 8.27 27.52 24.21
C ASN A 411 7.63 26.40 25.05
N ASP A 412 6.49 26.68 25.69
CA ASP A 412 5.79 25.70 26.53
C ASP A 412 5.45 24.38 25.82
N ALA A 413 5.22 24.39 24.50
CA ALA A 413 4.90 23.18 23.75
C ALA A 413 6.09 22.20 23.71
N GLN A 414 7.32 22.70 23.55
CA GLN A 414 8.53 21.87 23.59
C GLN A 414 8.73 21.23 24.97
N TRP A 415 8.47 21.97 26.04
CA TRP A 415 8.59 21.47 27.41
C TRP A 415 7.53 20.40 27.69
N GLU A 416 6.29 20.62 27.25
CA GLU A 416 5.21 19.63 27.36
C GLU A 416 5.53 18.36 26.56
N GLN A 417 6.11 18.47 25.36
CA GLN A 417 6.57 17.32 24.59
C GLN A 417 7.61 16.49 25.38
N TRP A 418 8.59 17.13 26.03
CA TRP A 418 9.57 16.43 26.87
C TRP A 418 8.95 15.68 28.05
N LYS A 419 7.93 16.27 28.66
CA LYS A 419 7.20 15.63 29.75
C LYS A 419 6.40 14.42 29.26
N GLN A 420 5.69 14.57 28.14
CA GLN A 420 4.90 13.47 27.55
C GLN A 420 5.77 12.29 27.11
N LEU A 421 6.96 12.57 26.58
CA LEU A 421 7.94 11.54 26.21
C LEU A 421 8.70 10.97 27.43
N GLY A 422 8.49 11.52 28.63
CA GLY A 422 9.13 11.06 29.86
C GLY A 422 10.58 11.51 30.03
N PHE A 423 11.06 12.47 29.23
CA PHE A 423 12.40 13.04 29.37
C PHE A 423 12.51 13.97 30.60
N LEU A 424 11.39 14.57 31.02
CA LEU A 424 11.30 15.42 32.21
C LEU A 424 10.09 15.02 33.07
N SER A 425 10.27 14.99 34.39
CA SER A 425 9.22 14.63 35.35
C SER A 425 8.40 15.81 35.87
N ASP A 426 8.92 17.05 35.85
CA ASP A 426 8.23 18.27 36.32
C ASP A 426 8.76 19.57 35.67
N PHE A 427 7.95 20.63 35.67
CA PHE A 427 8.22 21.98 35.16
C PHE A 427 8.69 22.99 36.21
N SER A 428 8.70 22.63 37.49
CA SER A 428 8.91 23.55 38.62
C SER A 428 10.35 24.04 38.80
N GLY A 429 11.29 23.50 38.04
CA GLY A 429 12.71 23.87 38.07
C GLY A 429 13.05 25.09 37.20
N ASP A 430 14.24 25.63 37.43
CA ASP A 430 14.83 26.66 36.56
C ASP A 430 15.06 26.07 35.15
N ARG A 431 14.27 26.57 34.18
CA ARG A 431 14.31 26.12 32.79
C ARG A 431 15.66 26.40 32.12
N GLU A 432 16.29 27.52 32.45
CA GLU A 432 17.61 27.87 31.89
C GLU A 432 18.68 26.92 32.42
N LYS A 433 18.68 26.69 33.74
CA LYS A 433 19.58 25.72 34.38
C LYS A 433 19.37 24.32 33.80
N THR A 434 18.12 23.90 33.64
CA THR A 434 17.78 22.57 33.11
C THR A 434 18.29 22.39 31.68
N LEU A 435 18.11 23.39 30.81
CA LEU A 435 18.59 23.32 29.43
C LEU A 435 20.12 23.24 29.36
N LYS A 436 20.83 24.00 30.20
CA LYS A 436 22.30 23.95 30.30
C LYS A 436 22.82 22.61 30.82
N GLU A 437 22.15 22.02 31.82
CA GLU A 437 22.56 20.75 32.43
C GLU A 437 22.19 19.52 31.58
N LYS A 438 21.07 19.57 30.85
CA LYS A 438 20.53 18.42 30.11
C LYS A 438 20.69 18.58 28.60
N GLN A 439 21.95 18.59 28.15
CA GLN A 439 22.31 18.74 26.74
C GLN A 439 21.80 17.61 25.81
N GLY A 440 21.42 16.45 26.37
CA GLY A 440 20.84 15.33 25.62
C GLY A 440 19.33 15.43 25.34
N LEU A 441 18.65 16.49 25.80
CA LEU A 441 17.24 16.71 25.46
C LEU A 441 17.09 16.99 23.96
N ILE A 442 16.00 16.53 23.36
CA ILE A 442 15.75 16.70 21.92
C ILE A 442 14.95 17.97 21.63
N VAL A 443 15.37 18.80 20.69
CA VAL A 443 14.63 19.96 20.22
C VAL A 443 13.96 19.58 18.91
N ASP A 444 12.63 19.69 18.87
CA ASP A 444 11.79 19.40 17.70
C ASP A 444 11.44 20.71 17.00
N THR A 445 12.02 20.94 15.81
CA THR A 445 11.79 22.18 15.07
C THR A 445 10.35 22.36 14.60
N SER A 446 9.50 21.32 14.61
CA SER A 446 8.09 21.43 14.23
C SER A 446 7.26 22.26 15.24
N LEU A 447 7.79 22.49 16.44
CA LEU A 447 7.15 23.27 17.49
C LEU A 447 7.51 24.76 17.46
N PHE A 448 8.29 25.19 16.46
CA PHE A 448 8.81 26.55 16.34
C PHE A 448 8.48 27.15 14.96
N ASP A 449 8.61 28.46 14.85
CA ASP A 449 8.41 29.17 13.59
C ASP A 449 9.52 28.91 12.57
N SER A 450 9.26 29.30 11.31
CA SER A 450 10.21 29.14 10.21
C SER A 450 11.54 29.86 10.47
N LYS A 451 11.53 30.99 11.20
CA LYS A 451 12.73 31.79 11.51
C LYS A 451 13.66 31.06 12.47
N PHE A 452 13.12 30.43 13.52
CA PHE A 452 13.88 29.59 14.43
C PHE A 452 14.55 28.46 13.68
N LYS A 453 13.77 27.77 12.84
CA LYS A 453 14.23 26.62 12.07
C LYS A 453 15.34 26.98 11.08
N GLU A 454 15.19 28.09 10.35
CA GLU A 454 16.22 28.58 9.44
C GLU A 454 17.53 28.90 10.17
N LYS A 455 17.45 29.65 11.28
CA LYS A 455 18.63 29.95 12.11
C LYS A 455 19.28 28.70 12.66
N PHE A 456 18.48 27.76 13.14
CA PHE A 456 18.97 26.50 13.68
C PHE A 456 19.74 25.71 12.61
N ILE A 457 19.16 25.56 11.42
CA ILE A 457 19.76 24.81 10.31
C ILE A 457 21.02 25.48 9.76
N ASN A 458 21.04 26.80 9.63
CA ASN A 458 22.21 27.54 9.16
C ASN A 458 23.43 27.41 10.08
N ASN A 459 23.24 27.01 11.34
CA ASN A 459 24.32 26.77 12.29
C ASN A 459 24.89 25.34 12.21
N ILE A 460 24.30 24.43 11.42
CA ILE A 460 24.80 23.07 11.24
C ILE A 460 25.67 23.03 9.98
N ALA A 461 26.96 22.70 10.15
CA ALA A 461 27.98 22.77 9.09
C ALA A 461 27.71 21.86 7.87
N ASP A 462 26.86 20.85 8.01
CA ASP A 462 26.19 20.10 6.93
C ASP A 462 25.11 19.21 7.56
N VAL A 463 23.84 19.45 7.21
CA VAL A 463 22.71 18.73 7.80
C VAL A 463 22.73 17.25 7.43
N ASP A 464 23.05 16.91 6.18
CA ASP A 464 22.94 15.54 5.67
C ASP A 464 23.93 14.58 6.35
N THR A 465 25.12 15.08 6.72
CA THR A 465 26.13 14.30 7.46
C THR A 465 25.85 14.23 8.96
N ASN A 466 25.10 15.17 9.51
CA ASN A 466 24.74 15.20 10.94
C ASN A 466 23.40 14.50 11.25
N VAL A 467 22.62 14.15 10.23
CA VAL A 467 21.37 13.37 10.39
C VAL A 467 21.67 11.87 10.35
N SER A 468 21.42 11.19 11.48
CA SER A 468 21.64 9.74 11.60
C SER A 468 20.42 8.89 11.22
N ALA A 469 19.22 9.48 11.16
CA ALA A 469 17.97 8.78 10.90
C ALA A 469 16.96 9.66 10.18
N TYR A 470 16.09 9.04 9.39
CA TYR A 470 15.02 9.72 8.66
C TYR A 470 13.67 9.11 9.05
N LEU A 471 12.73 9.97 9.42
CA LEU A 471 11.34 9.60 9.62
C LEU A 471 10.52 10.18 8.45
N TYR A 472 9.86 9.30 7.71
CA TYR A 472 8.99 9.68 6.61
C TYR A 472 7.52 9.50 7.03
N SER A 473 6.70 10.52 6.83
CA SER A 473 5.26 10.47 7.08
C SER A 473 4.50 10.44 5.76
N GLY A 474 3.64 9.43 5.57
CA GLY A 474 2.81 9.24 4.39
C GLY A 474 2.51 7.76 4.12
N ASP A 475 1.71 7.49 3.08
CA ASP A 475 1.52 6.12 2.58
C ASP A 475 2.90 5.53 2.21
N ASN A 476 3.22 4.39 2.80
CA ASN A 476 4.52 3.75 2.65
C ASN A 476 4.81 3.29 1.22
N TYR A 477 3.82 2.97 0.38
CA TYR A 477 4.07 2.71 -1.04
C TYR A 477 4.58 3.98 -1.75
N GLN A 478 4.02 5.14 -1.43
CA GLN A 478 4.47 6.43 -1.98
C GLN A 478 5.86 6.82 -1.47
N VAL A 479 6.10 6.66 -0.16
CA VAL A 479 7.40 6.92 0.47
C VAL A 479 8.48 6.01 -0.13
N LEU A 480 8.23 4.70 -0.23
CA LEU A 480 9.17 3.74 -0.80
C LEU A 480 9.58 4.12 -2.24
N ASN A 481 8.61 4.55 -3.07
CA ASN A 481 8.91 5.05 -4.43
C ASN A 481 9.76 6.32 -4.43
N LEU A 482 9.55 7.24 -3.48
CA LEU A 482 10.34 8.46 -3.35
C LEU A 482 11.79 8.13 -2.94
N ILE A 483 11.96 7.36 -1.86
CA ILE A 483 13.28 7.06 -1.29
C ILE A 483 14.09 6.11 -2.16
N LYS A 484 13.42 5.30 -3.01
CA LYS A 484 14.08 4.43 -3.99
C LYS A 484 15.10 5.16 -4.85
N ILE A 485 14.85 6.42 -5.20
CA ILE A 485 15.79 7.24 -5.99
C ILE A 485 17.16 7.37 -5.29
N LYS A 486 17.17 7.51 -3.95
CA LYS A 486 18.39 7.68 -3.15
C LYS A 486 18.98 6.35 -2.68
N TYR A 487 18.13 5.38 -2.33
CA TYR A 487 18.51 4.17 -1.58
C TYR A 487 18.44 2.85 -2.37
N ASN A 488 18.23 2.89 -3.69
CA ASN A 488 18.26 1.68 -4.52
C ASN A 488 19.57 0.88 -4.32
N ASN A 489 19.46 -0.40 -3.98
CA ASN A 489 20.59 -1.30 -3.63
C ASN A 489 21.50 -0.80 -2.50
N LYS A 490 20.99 -0.04 -1.51
CA LYS A 490 21.80 0.51 -0.41
C LYS A 490 21.37 0.08 1.00
N VAL A 491 20.23 -0.60 1.13
CA VAL A 491 19.68 -0.99 2.43
C VAL A 491 20.24 -2.35 2.85
N ASP A 492 20.85 -2.42 4.04
CA ASP A 492 21.46 -3.64 4.59
C ASP A 492 20.45 -4.67 5.13
N GLY A 493 19.26 -4.22 5.49
CA GLY A 493 18.16 -5.10 5.91
C GLY A 493 16.86 -4.34 6.10
N ILE A 494 15.75 -5.07 6.10
CA ILE A 494 14.40 -4.52 6.27
C ILE A 494 13.66 -5.30 7.34
N TYR A 495 13.08 -4.59 8.30
CA TYR A 495 12.12 -5.12 9.26
C TYR A 495 10.77 -4.48 9.01
N ILE A 496 9.72 -5.29 8.93
CA ILE A 496 8.34 -4.80 8.76
C ILE A 496 7.36 -5.57 9.65
N ASP A 497 6.42 -4.82 10.23
CA ASP A 497 5.29 -5.32 11.01
C ASP A 497 3.97 -4.90 10.34
N PRO A 498 3.55 -5.60 9.27
CA PRO A 498 2.35 -5.25 8.51
C PRO A 498 1.07 -5.49 9.32
N PRO A 499 -0.08 -4.93 8.90
CA PRO A 499 -1.36 -5.25 9.53
C PRO A 499 -1.66 -6.75 9.37
N TYR A 500 -1.99 -7.46 10.45
CA TYR A 500 -2.21 -8.92 10.42
C TYR A 500 -3.57 -9.36 9.84
N ASN A 501 -4.39 -8.42 9.37
CA ASN A 501 -5.72 -8.68 8.81
C ASN A 501 -6.70 -9.42 9.76
N THR A 502 -6.47 -9.34 11.08
CA THR A 502 -7.39 -9.89 12.08
C THR A 502 -8.73 -9.14 12.09
N ASN A 503 -9.77 -9.71 12.73
CA ASN A 503 -11.04 -9.00 12.93
C ASN A 503 -10.89 -7.64 13.66
N ALA A 504 -9.81 -7.43 14.40
CA ALA A 504 -9.54 -6.17 15.11
C ALA A 504 -8.75 -5.15 14.27
N SER A 505 -8.21 -5.57 13.13
CA SER A 505 -7.33 -4.80 12.23
C SER A 505 -7.59 -5.22 10.79
N GLU A 506 -8.87 -5.32 10.44
CA GLU A 506 -9.32 -5.86 9.16
C GLU A 506 -9.04 -4.84 8.04
N ILE A 507 -8.59 -5.33 6.90
CA ILE A 507 -8.56 -4.52 5.68
C ILE A 507 -9.99 -4.24 5.23
N LEU A 508 -10.39 -2.98 5.31
CA LEU A 508 -11.76 -2.51 5.06
C LEU A 508 -12.02 -2.41 3.54
N TYR A 509 -12.19 -3.57 2.90
CA TYR A 509 -12.59 -3.65 1.49
C TYR A 509 -14.04 -4.10 1.32
N LYS A 510 -14.74 -3.47 0.36
CA LYS A 510 -16.21 -3.52 0.18
C LYS A 510 -16.81 -4.91 -0.01
N ASN A 511 -16.02 -5.86 -0.50
CA ASN A 511 -16.50 -7.15 -0.98
C ASN A 511 -16.01 -8.35 -0.15
N GLY A 512 -15.41 -8.14 1.02
CA GLY A 512 -14.94 -9.23 1.89
C GLY A 512 -13.75 -10.04 1.33
N TYR A 513 -13.10 -9.57 0.26
CA TYR A 513 -11.85 -10.13 -0.27
C TYR A 513 -10.66 -9.76 0.63
N LYS A 514 -10.70 -10.16 1.90
CA LYS A 514 -9.73 -9.74 2.91
C LYS A 514 -8.30 -10.12 2.50
N ASP A 515 -8.07 -11.40 2.23
CA ASP A 515 -6.74 -11.95 1.92
C ASP A 515 -6.21 -11.41 0.58
N SER A 516 -7.05 -11.34 -0.45
CA SER A 516 -6.67 -10.80 -1.77
C SER A 516 -6.30 -9.30 -1.69
N SER A 517 -7.00 -8.54 -0.85
CA SER A 517 -6.67 -7.14 -0.62
C SER A 517 -5.35 -6.99 0.13
N TRP A 518 -5.14 -7.83 1.14
CA TRP A 518 -3.89 -7.91 1.88
C TRP A 518 -2.69 -8.27 0.99
N CYS A 519 -2.84 -9.30 0.16
CA CYS A 519 -1.80 -9.71 -0.79
C CYS A 519 -1.44 -8.58 -1.76
N SER A 520 -2.43 -7.81 -2.23
CA SER A 520 -2.20 -6.68 -3.14
C SER A 520 -1.50 -5.51 -2.46
N LEU A 521 -1.87 -5.21 -1.20
CA LEU A 521 -1.19 -4.24 -0.36
C LEU A 521 0.29 -4.61 -0.19
N MET A 522 0.57 -5.86 0.16
CA MET A 522 1.92 -6.35 0.48
C MET A 522 2.80 -6.54 -0.75
N SER A 523 2.30 -7.21 -1.80
CA SER A 523 3.05 -7.46 -3.04
C SER A 523 3.67 -6.19 -3.60
N SER A 524 2.89 -5.12 -3.72
CA SER A 524 3.36 -3.84 -4.27
C SER A 524 4.49 -3.18 -3.45
N ARG A 525 4.51 -3.39 -2.13
CA ARG A 525 5.52 -2.85 -1.21
C ARG A 525 6.77 -3.73 -1.15
N LEU A 526 6.60 -5.05 -1.18
CA LEU A 526 7.69 -6.02 -1.19
C LEU A 526 8.51 -5.92 -2.49
N GLU A 527 7.85 -5.72 -3.64
CA GLU A 527 8.52 -5.48 -4.93
C GLU A 527 9.45 -4.27 -4.88
N ILE A 528 9.00 -3.15 -4.30
CA ILE A 528 9.83 -1.96 -4.15
C ILE A 528 10.94 -2.20 -3.13
N SER A 529 10.60 -2.81 -1.99
CA SER A 529 11.54 -3.13 -0.91
C SER A 529 12.72 -3.97 -1.41
N LYS A 530 12.46 -4.98 -2.26
CA LYS A 530 13.50 -5.80 -2.90
C LYS A 530 14.51 -4.95 -3.67
N SER A 531 14.08 -3.91 -4.37
CA SER A 531 14.97 -3.02 -5.12
C SER A 531 15.82 -2.08 -4.24
N LEU A 532 15.47 -1.91 -2.96
CA LEU A 532 16.26 -1.10 -2.02
C LEU A 532 17.41 -1.90 -1.41
N LEU A 533 17.27 -3.22 -1.31
CA LEU A 533 18.21 -4.09 -0.62
C LEU A 533 19.54 -4.20 -1.35
N LYS A 534 20.64 -4.16 -0.59
CA LYS A 534 21.95 -4.61 -1.06
C LYS A 534 21.91 -6.10 -1.41
N GLU A 535 22.88 -6.55 -2.20
CA GLU A 535 23.10 -7.97 -2.41
C GLU A 535 23.31 -8.67 -1.07
N ASN A 536 22.61 -9.78 -0.83
CA ASN A 536 22.72 -10.61 0.38
C ASN A 536 22.18 -9.96 1.66
N ALA A 537 21.39 -8.90 1.56
CA ALA A 537 20.66 -8.36 2.71
C ALA A 537 19.59 -9.35 3.21
N ALA A 538 19.30 -9.30 4.51
CA ALA A 538 18.22 -10.07 5.11
C ALA A 538 16.97 -9.21 5.30
N THR A 539 15.78 -9.81 5.20
CA THR A 539 14.54 -9.16 5.65
C THR A 539 13.84 -9.99 6.70
N CYS A 540 13.10 -9.31 7.57
CA CYS A 540 12.27 -9.92 8.60
C CYS A 540 10.87 -9.29 8.52
N THR A 541 9.85 -10.13 8.35
CA THR A 541 8.44 -9.70 8.38
C THR A 541 7.71 -10.43 9.49
N THR A 542 7.16 -9.70 10.45
CA THR A 542 6.31 -10.28 11.50
C THR A 542 4.89 -10.49 11.01
N ILE A 543 4.25 -11.56 11.47
CA ILE A 543 2.88 -11.91 11.08
C ILE A 543 2.27 -12.89 12.10
N ASP A 544 0.95 -12.93 12.20
CA ASP A 544 0.23 -13.94 12.97
C ASP A 544 -0.26 -15.12 12.11
N GLU A 545 -1.12 -15.96 12.68
CA GLU A 545 -1.63 -17.15 12.01
C GLU A 545 -2.55 -16.86 10.81
N TYR A 546 -3.10 -15.65 10.66
CA TYR A 546 -4.10 -15.38 9.62
C TYR A 546 -3.48 -15.31 8.22
N GLU A 547 -2.36 -14.61 8.08
CA GLU A 547 -1.76 -14.30 6.77
C GLU A 547 -0.39 -14.95 6.55
N VAL A 548 0.12 -15.73 7.52
CA VAL A 548 1.47 -16.34 7.43
C VAL A 548 1.68 -17.15 6.15
N ALA A 549 0.71 -17.96 5.74
CA ALA A 549 0.80 -18.78 4.54
C ALA A 549 0.82 -17.93 3.26
N ASN A 550 -0.03 -16.90 3.20
CA ASN A 550 -0.08 -15.98 2.07
C ASN A 550 1.20 -15.16 1.96
N LEU A 551 1.72 -14.65 3.09
CA LEU A 551 2.98 -13.93 3.16
C LEU A 551 4.15 -14.79 2.69
N GLU A 552 4.25 -16.04 3.15
CA GLU A 552 5.33 -16.95 2.76
C GLU A 552 5.38 -17.15 1.24
N LEU A 553 4.22 -17.36 0.62
CA LEU A 553 4.11 -17.53 -0.84
C LEU A 553 4.45 -16.22 -1.58
N LEU A 554 4.02 -15.06 -1.09
CA LEU A 554 4.38 -13.76 -1.66
C LEU A 554 5.89 -13.48 -1.57
N LEU A 555 6.51 -13.83 -0.44
CA LEU A 555 7.95 -13.67 -0.25
C LEU A 555 8.72 -14.59 -1.20
N LYS A 556 8.28 -15.85 -1.39
CA LYS A 556 8.87 -16.78 -2.36
C LYS A 556 8.77 -16.28 -3.80
N GLU A 557 7.60 -15.74 -4.20
CA GLU A 557 7.40 -15.15 -5.52
C GLU A 557 8.28 -13.91 -5.73
N THR A 558 8.39 -13.06 -4.70
CA THR A 558 9.13 -11.79 -4.80
C THR A 558 10.64 -12.00 -4.74
N PHE A 559 11.15 -12.80 -3.79
CA PHE A 559 12.57 -12.95 -3.48
C PHE A 559 13.14 -14.25 -4.05
N THR A 560 13.15 -14.36 -5.38
CA THR A 560 13.85 -15.45 -6.11
C THR A 560 15.30 -15.60 -5.66
N GLY A 561 15.74 -16.81 -5.31
CA GLY A 561 17.09 -17.10 -4.80
C GLY A 561 17.28 -16.83 -3.30
N TYR A 562 16.19 -16.65 -2.57
CA TYR A 562 16.17 -16.54 -1.11
C TYR A 562 15.35 -17.70 -0.53
N GLN A 563 15.80 -18.19 0.62
CA GLN A 563 15.04 -19.10 1.46
C GLN A 563 14.19 -18.30 2.46
N ILE A 564 12.98 -18.78 2.74
CA ILE A 564 12.13 -18.24 3.80
C ILE A 564 12.26 -19.13 5.03
N ARG A 565 12.64 -18.52 6.16
CA ARG A 565 12.81 -19.20 7.44
C ARG A 565 11.80 -18.64 8.45
N PRO A 566 10.73 -19.38 8.77
CA PRO A 566 9.83 -19.00 9.84
C PRO A 566 10.52 -19.16 11.21
N VAL A 567 10.48 -18.12 12.02
CA VAL A 567 10.90 -18.12 13.43
C VAL A 567 9.68 -17.86 14.29
N VAL A 568 9.46 -18.68 15.30
CA VAL A 568 8.33 -18.55 16.22
C VAL A 568 8.70 -17.54 17.31
N ILE A 569 7.86 -16.51 17.49
CA ILE A 569 7.97 -15.53 18.56
C ILE A 569 6.90 -15.87 19.59
N GLU A 570 7.31 -16.38 20.75
CA GLU A 570 6.41 -16.60 21.88
C GLU A 570 6.22 -15.29 22.65
N TYR A 571 5.01 -14.72 22.63
CA TYR A 571 4.70 -13.47 23.35
C TYR A 571 3.91 -13.71 24.64
N ASN A 572 3.31 -14.90 24.81
CA ASN A 572 2.55 -15.24 26.01
C ASN A 572 2.55 -16.75 26.26
N HIS A 573 3.38 -17.20 27.20
CA HIS A 573 3.53 -18.61 27.57
C HIS A 573 2.23 -19.29 28.03
N ARG A 574 1.31 -18.54 28.67
CA ARG A 574 0.00 -19.09 29.08
C ARG A 574 -0.96 -19.26 27.92
N GLY A 575 -0.69 -18.57 26.81
CA GLY A 575 -1.53 -18.48 25.65
C GLY A 575 -2.83 -17.72 25.88
N ARG A 576 -3.51 -17.41 24.79
CA ARG A 576 -4.92 -16.97 24.80
C ARG A 576 -5.73 -18.07 24.12
N VAL A 577 -6.67 -18.66 24.85
CA VAL A 577 -7.54 -19.71 24.29
C VAL A 577 -8.41 -19.09 23.21
N LYS A 578 -8.21 -19.54 21.97
CA LYS A 578 -9.02 -19.16 20.81
C LYS A 578 -9.60 -20.44 20.25
N SER A 579 -10.82 -20.75 20.66
CA SER A 579 -11.47 -22.04 20.40
C SER A 579 -10.70 -23.24 21.00
N ASN A 580 -10.23 -24.17 20.17
CA ASN A 580 -9.72 -25.49 20.60
C ASN A 580 -8.28 -25.46 21.08
N PHE A 581 -7.52 -24.39 20.78
CA PHE A 581 -6.10 -24.28 21.10
C PHE A 581 -5.80 -22.93 21.76
N ALA A 582 -4.79 -22.92 22.62
CA ALA A 582 -4.22 -21.69 23.16
C ALA A 582 -3.14 -21.17 22.21
N ILE A 583 -3.29 -19.94 21.74
CA ILE A 583 -2.30 -19.29 20.89
C ILE A 583 -1.29 -18.60 21.80
N THR A 584 -0.03 -19.00 21.71
CA THR A 584 1.09 -18.50 22.53
C THR A 584 2.09 -17.67 21.72
N HIS A 585 2.01 -17.74 20.39
CA HIS A 585 3.04 -17.26 19.49
C HIS A 585 2.51 -16.52 18.27
N GLU A 586 3.43 -15.80 17.63
CA GLU A 586 3.35 -15.25 16.29
C GLU A 586 4.60 -15.69 15.50
N TYR A 587 4.77 -15.21 14.26
CA TYR A 587 5.84 -15.60 13.37
C TYR A 587 6.67 -14.39 12.94
N ALA A 588 7.98 -14.57 12.86
CA ALA A 588 8.89 -13.73 12.09
C ALA A 588 9.38 -14.54 10.88
N LEU A 589 8.97 -14.13 9.68
CA LEU A 589 9.45 -14.73 8.44
C LEU A 589 10.74 -14.03 8.00
N TRP A 590 11.85 -14.74 8.12
CA TRP A 590 13.15 -14.28 7.66
C TRP A 590 13.37 -14.67 6.21
N THR A 591 13.56 -13.68 5.33
CA THR A 591 13.94 -13.89 3.93
C THR A 591 15.45 -13.76 3.84
N LEU A 592 16.13 -14.87 3.58
CA LEU A 592 17.58 -14.97 3.63
C LEU A 592 18.13 -15.44 2.29
N PRO A 593 19.25 -14.89 1.80
CA PRO A 593 19.88 -15.38 0.58
C PRO A 593 20.21 -16.87 0.72
N GLU A 594 19.93 -17.65 -0.34
CA GLU A 594 20.28 -19.07 -0.35
C GLU A 594 21.80 -19.26 -0.24
N ASN A 595 22.21 -20.30 0.48
CA ASN A 595 23.61 -20.70 0.66
C ASN A 595 24.52 -19.63 1.30
N LYS A 596 23.96 -18.68 2.06
CA LYS A 596 24.72 -17.64 2.77
C LYS A 596 24.24 -17.48 4.21
N ASP A 597 25.20 -17.39 5.14
CA ASP A 597 24.93 -17.11 6.55
C ASP A 597 25.10 -15.62 6.84
N VAL A 598 23.99 -14.88 6.77
CA VAL A 598 23.99 -13.40 6.92
C VAL A 598 23.55 -12.94 8.31
N ILE A 599 23.00 -13.84 9.12
CA ILE A 599 22.65 -13.60 10.52
C ILE A 599 23.54 -14.50 11.37
N SER A 600 24.71 -13.99 11.75
CA SER A 600 25.59 -14.65 12.69
C SER A 600 25.36 -14.09 14.09
N ARG A 601 25.45 -14.95 15.12
CA ARG A 601 25.59 -14.46 16.49
C ARG A 601 26.87 -13.63 16.54
N GLN A 602 26.75 -12.35 16.89
CA GLN A 602 27.87 -11.74 17.60
C GLN A 602 28.13 -12.63 18.82
N VAL A 603 29.37 -13.08 18.96
CA VAL A 603 29.75 -13.87 20.12
C VAL A 603 29.71 -12.92 21.32
N GLU A 604 28.56 -12.81 21.99
CA GLU A 604 28.49 -12.20 23.32
C GLU A 604 29.32 -13.07 24.25
N ILE A 605 30.54 -12.63 24.52
CA ILE A 605 31.41 -13.27 25.51
C ILE A 605 30.94 -12.80 26.89
N SER A 606 29.96 -13.50 27.47
CA SER A 606 29.53 -13.23 28.84
C SER A 606 30.73 -13.28 29.81
N GLU A 607 30.71 -12.43 30.85
CA GLU A 607 31.78 -12.43 31.86
C GLU A 607 31.83 -13.73 32.68
N GLU A 608 30.74 -14.51 32.73
CA GLU A 608 30.62 -15.73 33.55
C GLU A 608 31.43 -16.92 33.03
N ILE A 609 31.84 -16.90 31.75
CA ILE A 609 32.57 -17.99 31.11
C ILE A 609 34.10 -17.82 31.24
N ARG A 610 34.53 -16.72 31.88
CA ARG A 610 35.93 -16.31 31.99
C ARG A 610 36.53 -16.90 33.27
N ARG A 611 37.51 -17.79 33.14
CA ARG A 611 38.19 -18.43 34.28
C ARG A 611 39.67 -18.12 34.29
N ASN A 612 40.24 -18.06 35.48
CA ASN A 612 41.69 -17.96 35.65
C ASN A 612 42.36 -19.22 35.05
N LEU A 613 43.39 -19.02 34.23
CA LEU A 613 44.12 -20.08 33.55
C LEU A 613 44.96 -20.91 34.53
N ARG A 614 45.33 -20.36 35.69
CA ARG A 614 46.05 -21.07 36.76
C ARG A 614 45.15 -22.15 37.33
N ARG A 615 45.60 -23.41 37.25
CA ARG A 615 44.83 -24.54 37.77
C ARG A 615 44.82 -24.52 39.29
N THR A 616 43.69 -24.83 39.89
CA THR A 616 43.49 -24.98 41.34
C THR A 616 42.91 -26.36 41.66
N GLY A 617 42.96 -26.79 42.92
CA GLY A 617 42.46 -28.10 43.36
C GLY A 617 43.45 -29.25 43.18
N SER A 618 42.95 -30.49 43.08
CA SER A 618 43.79 -31.68 42.89
C SER A 618 44.41 -31.71 41.49
N GLY A 619 45.66 -32.18 41.35
CA GLY A 619 46.30 -32.16 40.05
C GLY A 619 46.80 -30.78 39.62
N SER A 620 46.94 -29.80 40.52
CA SER A 620 47.26 -28.40 40.17
C SER A 620 48.71 -27.97 40.32
N THR A 621 49.60 -28.81 40.86
CA THR A 621 50.99 -28.42 41.16
C THR A 621 51.90 -28.58 39.94
N ARG A 622 53.03 -27.86 39.94
CA ARG A 622 54.09 -28.02 38.93
C ARG A 622 54.57 -29.47 38.81
N ALA A 623 54.69 -30.19 39.94
CA ALA A 623 55.13 -31.58 40.00
C ALA A 623 54.22 -32.55 39.21
N GLU A 624 52.96 -32.20 39.00
CA GLU A 624 52.02 -33.06 38.28
C GLU A 624 52.04 -32.83 36.76
N SER A 625 52.68 -31.75 36.28
CA SER A 625 52.92 -31.50 34.85
C SER A 625 53.94 -30.36 34.66
N GLU A 626 55.23 -30.69 34.66
CA GLU A 626 56.32 -29.71 34.50
C GLU A 626 56.22 -28.92 33.19
N SER A 627 55.75 -29.54 32.11
CA SER A 627 55.54 -28.92 30.79
C SER A 627 54.48 -27.81 30.77
N GLN A 628 53.67 -27.68 31.83
CA GLN A 628 52.66 -26.63 31.97
C GLN A 628 53.07 -25.53 32.97
N PHE A 629 54.36 -25.48 33.32
CA PHE A 629 54.96 -24.45 34.13
C PHE A 629 55.89 -23.57 33.28
N TYR A 630 55.31 -22.52 32.69
CA TYR A 630 55.99 -21.57 31.83
C TYR A 630 55.53 -20.14 32.15
N GLY A 631 56.33 -19.14 31.82
CA GLY A 631 56.02 -17.74 32.01
C GLY A 631 55.21 -17.16 30.84
N ILE A 632 54.27 -16.28 31.13
CA ILE A 632 53.50 -15.52 30.14
C ILE A 632 53.84 -14.04 30.34
N GLU A 633 54.48 -13.43 29.34
CA GLU A 633 54.88 -12.03 29.37
C GLU A 633 53.76 -11.14 28.85
N VAL A 634 53.43 -10.09 29.61
CA VAL A 634 52.28 -9.21 29.35
C VAL A 634 52.74 -7.75 29.37
N ASP A 635 52.32 -6.96 28.39
CA ASP A 635 52.53 -5.50 28.40
C ASP A 635 51.76 -4.82 29.54
N ASN A 636 52.44 -3.96 30.30
CA ASN A 636 51.86 -3.37 31.51
C ASN A 636 50.71 -2.39 31.23
N ASN A 637 50.69 -1.77 30.04
CA ASN A 637 49.72 -0.77 29.62
C ASN A 637 48.57 -1.37 28.80
N THR A 638 48.88 -2.16 27.77
CA THR A 638 47.87 -2.72 26.85
C THR A 638 47.26 -4.02 27.35
N LEU A 639 47.92 -4.69 28.32
CA LEU A 639 47.58 -6.04 28.78
C LEU A 639 47.63 -7.12 27.68
N GLU A 640 48.33 -6.84 26.58
CA GLU A 640 48.55 -7.82 25.52
C GLU A 640 49.61 -8.84 25.95
N ILE A 641 49.37 -10.12 25.63
CA ILE A 641 50.35 -11.18 25.82
C ILE A 641 51.38 -11.06 24.70
N VAL A 642 52.59 -10.62 25.04
CA VAL A 642 53.66 -10.34 24.08
C VAL A 642 54.57 -11.53 23.84
N ASN A 643 54.69 -12.43 24.82
CA ASN A 643 55.53 -13.62 24.73
C ASN A 643 55.09 -14.74 25.68
N VAL A 644 55.47 -15.98 25.38
CA VAL A 644 55.27 -17.15 26.26
C VAL A 644 56.57 -17.96 26.26
N THR A 645 57.18 -18.11 27.44
CA THR A 645 58.46 -18.81 27.57
C THR A 645 58.31 -20.30 27.33
N GLU A 646 59.43 -20.99 27.10
CA GLU A 646 59.46 -22.45 27.27
C GLU A 646 59.19 -22.82 28.74
N ALA A 647 58.73 -24.05 28.96
CA ALA A 647 58.59 -24.59 30.31
C ALA A 647 59.97 -24.73 30.96
N LEU A 648 60.03 -24.57 32.28
CA LEU A 648 61.29 -24.77 33.00
C LEU A 648 61.73 -26.24 32.91
N PRO A 649 63.05 -26.50 32.76
CA PRO A 649 63.55 -27.81 32.34
C PRO A 649 63.48 -28.90 33.42
N SER A 650 63.32 -28.54 34.69
CA SER A 650 63.17 -29.48 35.81
C SER A 650 62.42 -28.83 36.98
N LEU A 651 61.97 -29.61 37.96
CA LEU A 651 61.37 -29.10 39.21
C LEU A 651 62.31 -28.23 40.06
N ASP A 652 63.60 -28.50 40.03
CA ASP A 652 64.60 -27.73 40.79
C ASP A 652 64.97 -26.40 40.12
N SER A 653 64.45 -26.15 38.91
CA SER A 653 64.72 -24.92 38.18
C SER A 653 63.98 -23.74 38.84
N ALA A 654 64.75 -22.76 39.32
CA ALA A 654 64.23 -21.52 39.88
C ALA A 654 63.54 -20.65 38.82
N ILE A 655 62.53 -19.90 39.23
CA ILE A 655 61.85 -18.92 38.38
C ILE A 655 62.84 -17.79 38.01
N PRO A 656 63.09 -17.53 36.71
CA PRO A 656 63.98 -16.46 36.28
C PRO A 656 63.48 -15.09 36.70
N THR A 657 64.41 -14.20 37.06
CA THR A 657 64.08 -12.78 37.31
C THR A 657 63.72 -12.09 36.00
N HIS A 658 62.55 -11.45 35.96
CA HIS A 658 62.13 -10.64 34.82
C HIS A 658 62.79 -9.26 34.88
N LEU A 659 63.43 -8.83 33.79
CA LEU A 659 64.25 -7.60 33.75
C LEU A 659 63.61 -6.45 32.96
N ASN A 660 62.56 -6.73 32.16
CA ASN A 660 61.87 -5.70 31.39
C ASN A 660 60.88 -4.94 32.30
N LYS A 661 60.95 -3.61 32.29
CA LYS A 661 60.08 -2.75 33.12
C LYS A 661 58.74 -2.44 32.46
N ASP A 662 58.65 -2.58 31.14
CA ASP A 662 57.44 -2.29 30.37
C ASP A 662 56.48 -3.49 30.33
N THR A 663 56.96 -4.68 30.68
CA THR A 663 56.18 -5.91 30.71
C THR A 663 56.25 -6.57 32.09
N THR A 664 55.28 -7.45 32.38
CA THR A 664 55.26 -8.31 33.57
C THR A 664 55.29 -9.76 33.13
N MET A 665 56.17 -10.56 33.73
CA MET A 665 56.18 -12.01 33.55
C MET A 665 55.26 -12.68 34.59
N VAL A 666 54.20 -13.33 34.13
CA VAL A 666 53.25 -14.04 34.97
C VAL A 666 53.57 -15.53 34.97
N TRP A 667 53.86 -16.08 36.16
CA TRP A 667 54.04 -17.51 36.38
C TRP A 667 52.81 -18.10 37.09
N PRO A 668 52.51 -19.40 36.96
CA PRO A 668 51.38 -20.03 37.64
C PRO A 668 51.71 -20.28 39.12
N VAL A 669 51.99 -19.22 39.87
CA VAL A 669 52.24 -19.26 41.32
C VAL A 669 51.01 -18.69 42.02
N ASP A 670 50.55 -19.33 43.09
CA ASP A 670 49.42 -18.83 43.87
C ASP A 670 49.84 -17.84 44.97
N ASP A 671 48.85 -17.24 45.63
CA ASP A 671 49.03 -16.19 46.63
C ASP A 671 49.77 -16.68 47.89
N GLN A 672 49.96 -17.99 48.06
CA GLN A 672 50.75 -18.61 49.13
C GLN A 672 52.17 -18.99 48.66
N GLY A 673 52.55 -18.63 47.43
CA GLY A 673 53.85 -18.94 46.85
C GLY A 673 53.96 -20.37 46.31
N VAL A 674 52.86 -21.12 46.23
CA VAL A 674 52.90 -22.51 45.73
C VAL A 674 52.96 -22.51 44.21
N GLU A 675 53.93 -23.23 43.67
CA GLU A 675 54.07 -23.44 42.23
C GLU A 675 52.95 -24.36 41.69
N ARG A 676 51.95 -23.74 41.07
CA ARG A 676 50.85 -24.39 40.35
C ARG A 676 51.22 -24.61 38.89
N ARG A 677 50.32 -25.18 38.10
CA ARG A 677 50.45 -25.26 36.63
C ARG A 677 49.35 -24.51 35.90
N TRP A 678 49.60 -24.13 34.66
CA TRP A 678 48.55 -23.66 33.76
C TRP A 678 47.59 -24.80 33.37
N TYR A 679 46.34 -24.46 33.07
CA TYR A 679 45.37 -25.42 32.56
C TYR A 679 45.74 -25.88 31.13
N TYR A 680 46.32 -24.99 30.32
CA TYR A 680 46.68 -25.25 28.91
C TYR A 680 48.18 -25.43 28.72
N GLY A 681 48.55 -26.22 27.71
CA GLY A 681 49.93 -26.31 27.24
C GLY A 681 50.34 -25.05 26.48
N ARG A 682 51.64 -24.80 26.39
CA ARG A 682 52.23 -23.58 25.81
C ARG A 682 51.69 -23.25 24.42
N ASP A 683 51.72 -24.19 23.49
CA ASP A 683 51.32 -23.96 22.09
C ASP A 683 49.85 -23.53 21.97
N ARG A 684 49.01 -24.07 22.85
CA ARG A 684 47.60 -23.71 22.92
C ARG A 684 47.43 -22.27 23.41
N VAL A 685 48.18 -21.84 24.42
CA VAL A 685 48.15 -20.46 24.92
C VAL A 685 48.62 -19.48 23.85
N ILE A 686 49.70 -19.77 23.13
CA ILE A 686 50.19 -18.90 22.04
C ILE A 686 49.13 -18.75 20.95
N ARG A 687 48.46 -19.83 20.56
CA ARG A 687 47.39 -19.80 19.56
C ARG A 687 46.18 -19.03 20.08
N GLU A 688 45.68 -19.38 21.26
CA GLU A 688 44.45 -18.80 21.82
C GLU A 688 44.61 -17.34 22.28
N ALA A 689 45.83 -16.90 22.60
CA ALA A 689 46.13 -15.49 22.82
C ALA A 689 45.95 -14.66 21.54
N LYS A 690 46.38 -15.17 20.38
CA LYS A 690 46.16 -14.52 19.08
C LYS A 690 44.69 -14.50 18.67
N GLU A 691 43.93 -15.53 19.04
CA GLU A 691 42.49 -15.64 18.80
C GLU A 691 41.65 -14.80 19.79
N GLY A 692 42.29 -14.20 20.81
CA GLY A 692 41.60 -13.43 21.86
C GLY A 692 40.80 -14.28 22.86
N THR A 693 41.03 -15.60 22.90
CA THR A 693 40.34 -16.53 23.81
C THR A 693 41.13 -16.84 25.09
N VAL A 694 42.41 -16.47 25.13
CA VAL A 694 43.24 -16.33 26.34
C VAL A 694 43.75 -14.88 26.41
N TRP A 695 43.64 -14.23 27.58
CA TRP A 695 44.05 -12.84 27.73
C TRP A 695 44.52 -12.53 29.16
N ALA A 696 45.21 -11.41 29.33
CA ALA A 696 45.61 -10.91 30.64
C ALA A 696 44.60 -9.88 31.18
N LYS A 697 44.36 -9.92 32.50
CA LYS A 697 43.46 -9.00 33.20
C LYS A 697 44.10 -8.55 34.51
N ARG A 698 44.00 -7.25 34.82
CA ARG A 698 44.44 -6.72 36.12
C ARG A 698 43.34 -6.89 37.17
N ILE A 699 43.64 -7.57 38.26
CA ILE A 699 42.72 -7.83 39.38
C ILE A 699 43.47 -7.50 40.68
N LYS A 700 42.92 -6.57 41.49
CA LYS A 700 43.54 -6.12 42.75
C LYS A 700 45.01 -5.67 42.60
N GLY A 701 45.35 -5.07 41.46
CA GLY A 701 46.71 -4.58 41.18
C GLY A 701 47.62 -5.58 40.47
N GLU A 702 47.32 -6.87 40.52
CA GLU A 702 48.12 -7.94 39.90
C GLU A 702 47.59 -8.32 38.51
N ILE A 703 48.49 -8.72 37.62
CA ILE A 703 48.15 -9.23 36.30
C ILE A 703 47.91 -10.74 36.40
N GLN A 704 46.74 -11.18 35.98
CA GLN A 704 46.34 -12.59 35.94
C GLN A 704 45.99 -13.00 34.51
N ILE A 705 46.22 -14.27 34.17
CA ILE A 705 45.86 -14.82 32.87
C ILE A 705 44.53 -15.56 32.97
N HIS A 706 43.63 -15.27 32.04
CA HIS A 706 42.29 -15.86 31.97
C HIS A 706 42.07 -16.49 30.61
N TYR A 707 41.15 -17.45 30.56
CA TYR A 707 40.76 -18.12 29.33
C TYR A 707 39.25 -18.27 29.25
N ARG A 708 38.78 -18.44 28.02
CA ARG A 708 37.39 -18.75 27.71
C ARG A 708 37.16 -20.25 27.85
N GLN A 709 36.37 -20.67 28.82
CA GLN A 709 35.94 -22.07 28.89
C GLN A 709 34.73 -22.27 27.98
N ALA A 710 34.87 -22.89 26.80
CA ALA A 710 33.70 -23.25 26.01
C ALA A 710 32.70 -24.03 26.89
N GLY A 711 31.48 -23.51 27.03
CA GLY A 711 30.41 -24.24 27.71
C GLY A 711 30.25 -25.58 27.00
N LYS A 712 30.16 -26.68 27.76
CA LYS A 712 29.63 -27.91 27.18
C LYS A 712 28.21 -27.56 26.72
N THR A 713 28.02 -27.44 25.41
CA THR A 713 26.70 -27.40 24.76
C THR A 713 25.90 -28.64 25.13
#